data_AF-A0A563VTS0-F1
#
_entry.id   AF-A0A563VTS0-F1
#
_cell.length_a   1.000
_cell.length_b   1.000
_cell.length_c   1.000
_cell.angle_alpha   90.00
_cell.angle_beta   90.00
_cell.angle_gamma   90.00
#
_symmetry.space_group_name_H-M   'P 1'
#
loop_
_entity.id
_entity.type
_entity.pdbx_description
1 polymer ?
#
loop_
_entity_poly.entity_id
_entity_poly.type
_entity_poly.pdbx_seq_one_letter_code
_entity_poly.pdbx_strand_id
1 'polypeptide(L)'
;MTEILRYLEFALSILTDKSFFKASVKLLILDTQNCLLFAVVKYSSNFNLFLLLIVIFKLISKFHLVTLQYYHDLHDRHNTKRTHNFHGLIITIIMTLIVLAIKQGGGLQDLELFTYDRLVRLSNQACPDRRLLLVEITDTDIKNQNRWPLSDETLALLLSKLQQHQPTVIGLDIYRDIASPPGTSFLRQELQKDNVVSIEYLGNGTNKIAAPPEVPLEQIGFNDLVLDRDSRLRRNLMYARLGDKELSSLALRLSLAYLRNNPRFAGDYELSVNDEFLKLGDVRLKRLRADSGGYRMQPSEALGWQILINYRSPNITPKVSLTEVLAGKIDPSLIKDKVIIIGTTASSINDLFFTPYGGETTDMSGAVVHAQMVSQIISLALGESSQFWFFSEGIEFLWIGIWSLAVMAIAIRRENPLEIAVVGIFAIIVLWGVCWLAFLVGGWIPLIPTALSLGLTVASLLCQRILNAYFYDSLTGLPNRTLFMRQLRELKQQYYYPQQSRSMMVICIDLDRFKMINDALGYQAGDWLLITTACRLRKNLAEKVIFARVGGDEFAIAKVITDRAIALKSFHQLQTELNLPFDLQGSQTSTTVTTGIAFHSLATDFDPEDIFRSALTAMYQAKASGKISHQVFAHKMRAEALKRLQLEADLYEAIKQQEFELYYQPIFNLTTGRISGFESLIRWHSPQRGFVYPDAFIPIAEEIGAIIPLGEWVLKEACHQMYQWQQQFTEASSLFISVNLSGRQFVQPNLVDTVQNILQTTGLDSSSLKLEITESMVMENIHQAIAMLDNLKALGIKLSIDDFGTGFSSFSYLHRFPMDTLKVDRSFVSNMNQSQKNFEIVSTIILLAHKLEMDVVAEGIETDTEKMALKKLGCEYGQGYLFAKPLPVAEVDKLLLNK
;
A
#
# COMPACT_ATOMS: atom_id res chain seq x y z
N MET A 1 25.65 -0.21 0.44
CA MET A 1 26.21 0.78 1.39
C MET A 1 27.04 1.84 0.67
N THR A 2 28.00 1.45 -0.17
CA THR A 2 28.87 2.36 -0.94
C THR A 2 28.11 3.24 -1.94
N GLU A 3 27.06 2.72 -2.59
CA GLU A 3 26.17 3.55 -3.42
C GLU A 3 25.30 4.52 -2.61
N ILE A 4 24.90 4.14 -1.39
CA ILE A 4 24.11 4.99 -0.49
C ILE A 4 24.99 6.13 0.04
N LEU A 5 26.26 5.84 0.35
CA LEU A 5 27.27 6.84 0.70
C LEU A 5 27.56 7.80 -0.46
N ARG A 6 27.74 7.30 -1.70
CA ARG A 6 27.87 8.17 -2.89
C ARG A 6 26.65 9.05 -3.14
N TYR A 7 25.44 8.54 -2.88
CA TYR A 7 24.21 9.32 -3.02
C TYR A 7 23.98 10.29 -1.86
N LEU A 8 24.41 9.96 -0.63
CA LEU A 8 24.41 10.88 0.51
C LEU A 8 25.44 11.99 0.29
N GLU A 9 26.65 11.68 -0.19
CA GLU A 9 27.66 12.65 -0.63
C GLU A 9 27.14 13.52 -1.77
N PHE A 10 26.43 12.94 -2.75
CA PHE A 10 25.79 13.67 -3.84
C PHE A 10 24.63 14.56 -3.36
N ALA A 11 23.81 14.09 -2.42
CA ALA A 11 22.72 14.87 -1.83
C ALA A 11 23.25 16.00 -0.94
N LEU A 12 24.33 15.76 -0.17
CA LEU A 12 25.05 16.79 0.57
C LEU A 12 25.70 17.81 -0.38
N SER A 13 26.30 17.36 -1.49
CA SER A 13 26.89 18.20 -2.53
C SER A 13 25.86 19.12 -3.20
N ILE A 14 24.64 18.62 -3.47
CA ILE A 14 23.53 19.42 -4.02
C ILE A 14 23.03 20.48 -3.01
N LEU A 15 23.11 20.20 -1.71
CA LEU A 15 22.69 21.13 -0.65
C LEU A 15 23.72 22.24 -0.40
N THR A 16 25.00 22.03 -0.75
CA THR A 16 26.09 23.00 -0.48
C THR A 16 26.40 23.96 -1.63
N ASP A 17 26.05 23.64 -2.89
CA ASP A 17 26.41 24.46 -4.06
C ASP A 17 25.19 24.98 -4.84
N LYS A 18 24.92 26.29 -4.71
CA LYS A 18 23.80 26.99 -5.36
C LYS A 18 23.83 26.94 -6.90
N SER A 19 24.99 26.69 -7.52
CA SER A 19 25.15 26.69 -8.96
C SER A 19 24.77 25.35 -9.62
N PHE A 20 25.11 24.23 -8.97
CA PHE A 20 24.79 22.87 -9.42
C PHE A 20 23.30 22.52 -9.27
N PHE A 21 22.65 23.17 -8.30
CA PHE A 21 21.21 23.09 -8.02
C PHE A 21 20.34 23.51 -9.22
N LYS A 22 20.74 24.56 -9.96
CA LYS A 22 19.97 25.06 -11.13
C LYS A 22 20.02 24.13 -12.35
N ALA A 23 21.14 23.43 -12.57
CA ALA A 23 21.31 22.52 -13.71
C ALA A 23 20.56 21.20 -13.52
N SER A 24 20.53 20.68 -12.29
CA SER A 24 19.89 19.40 -11.94
C SER A 24 18.35 19.47 -11.96
N VAL A 25 17.78 20.66 -11.72
CA VAL A 25 16.34 20.93 -11.74
C VAL A 25 15.72 20.76 -13.14
N LYS A 26 16.50 20.97 -14.22
CA LYS A 26 15.99 20.81 -15.60
C LYS A 26 15.78 19.34 -16.00
N LEU A 27 16.47 18.41 -15.33
CA LEU A 27 16.35 16.97 -15.55
C LEU A 27 15.25 16.31 -14.68
N LEU A 28 14.92 16.90 -13.53
CA LEU A 28 13.96 16.31 -12.58
C LEU A 28 12.48 16.55 -12.92
N ILE A 29 12.19 17.51 -13.82
CA ILE A 29 10.81 17.96 -14.15
C ILE A 29 10.13 17.06 -15.20
N LEU A 30 10.85 16.14 -15.85
CA LEU A 30 10.33 15.37 -16.98
C LEU A 30 9.66 14.04 -16.64
N ASP A 31 9.59 13.64 -15.37
CA ASP A 31 9.09 12.30 -15.04
C ASP A 31 8.42 12.27 -13.65
N THR A 32 7.10 12.51 -13.58
CA THR A 32 6.15 11.79 -12.71
C THR A 32 4.73 12.39 -12.73
N GLN A 33 3.76 11.55 -13.08
CA GLN A 33 2.32 11.73 -12.83
C GLN A 33 2.03 11.46 -11.35
N ASN A 34 1.70 12.47 -10.54
CA ASN A 34 1.05 12.26 -9.24
C ASN A 34 0.27 13.50 -8.78
N CYS A 35 -1.07 13.38 -8.77
CA CYS A 35 -2.02 14.48 -8.52
C CYS A 35 -2.17 14.91 -7.05
N LEU A 36 -1.63 14.17 -6.08
CA LEU A 36 -1.75 14.52 -4.64
C LEU A 36 -0.85 15.68 -4.20
N LEU A 37 0.12 16.10 -5.01
CA LEU A 37 1.04 17.20 -4.71
C LEU A 37 0.40 18.60 -4.85
N PHE A 38 -0.72 18.73 -5.57
CA PHE A 38 -1.29 20.03 -5.95
C PHE A 38 -1.87 20.85 -4.79
N ALA A 39 -2.23 20.23 -3.67
CA ALA A 39 -2.80 20.95 -2.53
C ALA A 39 -1.76 21.74 -1.71
N VAL A 40 -0.49 21.30 -1.70
CA VAL A 40 0.62 21.99 -1.01
C VAL A 40 1.16 23.17 -1.84
N VAL A 41 0.93 23.14 -3.16
CA VAL A 41 1.41 24.13 -4.14
C VAL A 41 0.84 25.53 -3.91
N LYS A 42 -0.30 25.68 -3.23
CA LYS A 42 -0.95 27.00 -3.09
C LYS A 42 -0.42 27.87 -1.92
N TYR A 43 0.43 27.34 -1.04
CA TYR A 43 0.77 28.02 0.24
C TYR A 43 2.25 28.07 0.66
N SER A 44 3.22 27.58 -0.15
CA SER A 44 4.64 27.58 0.24
C SER A 44 5.48 28.61 -0.54
N SER A 45 5.90 29.67 0.13
CA SER A 45 6.90 30.64 -0.35
C SER A 45 8.35 30.11 -0.35
N ASN A 46 8.59 28.89 0.14
CA ASN A 46 9.93 28.32 0.34
C ASN A 46 10.20 27.12 -0.59
N PHE A 47 10.56 27.40 -1.85
CA PHE A 47 10.86 26.41 -2.90
C PHE A 47 11.94 25.37 -2.50
N ASN A 48 12.87 25.73 -1.62
CA ASN A 48 13.93 24.85 -1.13
C ASN A 48 13.42 23.73 -0.22
N LEU A 49 12.41 24.01 0.62
CA LEU A 49 11.81 23.00 1.51
C LEU A 49 11.01 21.97 0.71
N PHE A 50 10.37 22.41 -0.37
CA PHE A 50 9.64 21.54 -1.29
C PHE A 50 10.58 20.55 -2.00
N LEU A 51 11.71 21.03 -2.53
CA LEU A 51 12.69 20.15 -3.18
C LEU A 51 13.30 19.15 -2.18
N LEU A 52 13.56 19.61 -0.95
CA LEU A 52 14.06 18.77 0.15
C LEU A 52 13.06 17.65 0.47
N LEU A 53 11.76 17.94 0.56
CA LEU A 53 10.72 16.94 0.80
C LEU A 53 10.62 15.92 -0.34
N ILE A 54 10.78 16.33 -1.61
CA ILE A 54 10.81 15.41 -2.76
C ILE A 54 12.01 14.46 -2.69
N VAL A 55 13.19 15.00 -2.38
CA VAL A 55 14.43 14.20 -2.26
C VAL A 55 14.30 13.21 -1.10
N ILE A 56 13.80 13.66 0.05
CA ILE A 56 13.50 12.80 1.20
C ILE A 56 12.52 11.70 0.81
N PHE A 57 11.44 12.01 0.08
CA PHE A 57 10.45 11.02 -0.32
C PHE A 57 11.00 9.98 -1.30
N LYS A 58 11.81 10.39 -2.29
CA LYS A 58 12.52 9.47 -3.19
C LYS A 58 13.52 8.59 -2.43
N LEU A 59 14.24 9.15 -1.46
CA LEU A 59 15.13 8.41 -0.57
C LEU A 59 14.37 7.38 0.27
N ILE A 60 13.23 7.75 0.86
CA ILE A 60 12.37 6.83 1.62
C ILE A 60 11.90 5.68 0.73
N SER A 61 11.39 5.97 -0.47
CA SER A 61 10.92 4.94 -1.41
C SER A 61 12.02 3.97 -1.82
N LYS A 62 13.22 4.48 -2.15
CA LYS A 62 14.35 3.65 -2.57
C LYS A 62 14.96 2.88 -1.41
N PHE A 63 15.07 3.51 -0.23
CA PHE A 63 15.49 2.85 1.00
C PHE A 63 14.54 1.72 1.36
N HIS A 64 13.22 1.93 1.28
CA HIS A 64 12.21 0.90 1.48
C HIS A 64 12.41 -0.28 0.54
N LEU A 65 12.56 -0.04 -0.76
CA LEU A 65 12.75 -1.11 -1.75
C LEU A 65 14.00 -1.95 -1.42
N VAL A 66 15.12 -1.28 -1.15
CA VAL A 66 16.42 -1.93 -0.88
C VAL A 66 16.38 -2.69 0.45
N THR A 67 15.79 -2.11 1.49
CA THR A 67 15.73 -2.76 2.80
C THR A 67 14.73 -3.90 2.84
N LEU A 68 13.58 -3.80 2.17
CA LEU A 68 12.66 -4.95 2.01
C LEU A 68 13.33 -6.11 1.27
N GLN A 69 14.09 -5.80 0.21
CA GLN A 69 14.81 -6.81 -0.58
C GLN A 69 15.95 -7.44 0.23
N TYR A 70 16.78 -6.64 0.89
CA TYR A 70 17.92 -7.11 1.68
C TYR A 70 17.50 -7.88 2.93
N TYR A 71 16.38 -7.51 3.58
CA TYR A 71 15.95 -8.13 4.83
C TYR A 71 15.15 -9.42 4.60
N HIS A 72 14.42 -9.55 3.48
CA HIS A 72 13.85 -10.83 3.07
C HIS A 72 14.91 -11.89 2.72
N ASP A 73 16.07 -11.44 2.25
CA ASP A 73 17.24 -12.31 1.97
C ASP A 73 18.01 -12.69 3.25
N LEU A 74 17.93 -11.91 4.33
CA LEU A 74 18.75 -12.08 5.55
C LEU A 74 18.05 -12.69 6.77
N HIS A 75 16.71 -12.76 6.79
CA HIS A 75 15.98 -13.26 7.96
C HIS A 75 14.99 -14.39 7.65
N ASP A 76 15.48 -15.59 7.90
CA ASP A 76 14.71 -16.75 8.31
C ASP A 76 14.11 -16.47 9.71
N ARG A 77 12.77 -16.46 9.85
CA ARG A 77 12.02 -16.73 11.11
C ARG A 77 10.52 -16.44 10.98
N HIS A 78 9.75 -17.47 11.32
CA HIS A 78 8.40 -17.62 11.91
C HIS A 78 7.58 -16.43 12.48
N ASN A 79 7.95 -15.15 12.32
CA ASN A 79 7.17 -14.05 12.91
C ASN A 79 7.29 -12.74 12.10
N THR A 80 6.60 -12.69 10.96
CA THR A 80 6.47 -11.52 10.06
C THR A 80 6.09 -10.23 10.78
N LYS A 81 5.33 -10.31 11.88
CA LYS A 81 4.91 -9.13 12.66
C LYS A 81 6.08 -8.46 13.40
N ARG A 82 7.04 -9.25 13.93
CA ARG A 82 8.20 -8.71 14.66
C ARG A 82 9.20 -8.03 13.73
N THR A 83 9.37 -8.54 12.52
CA THR A 83 10.29 -7.98 11.52
C THR A 83 9.77 -6.66 10.93
N HIS A 84 8.46 -6.55 10.68
CA HIS A 84 7.86 -5.29 10.24
C HIS A 84 8.04 -4.15 11.26
N ASN A 85 7.93 -4.48 12.55
CA ASN A 85 8.07 -3.52 13.65
C ASN A 85 9.50 -3.00 13.78
N PHE A 86 10.49 -3.87 13.61
CA PHE A 86 11.90 -3.49 13.66
C PHE A 86 12.26 -2.55 12.50
N HIS A 87 11.70 -2.80 11.31
CA HIS A 87 11.91 -1.94 10.14
C HIS A 87 11.31 -0.54 10.33
N GLY A 88 10.09 -0.47 10.86
CA GLY A 88 9.44 0.79 11.21
C GLY A 88 10.24 1.62 12.22
N LEU A 89 10.90 0.96 13.17
CA LEU A 89 11.78 1.61 14.16
C LEU A 89 13.02 2.23 13.51
N ILE A 90 13.73 1.49 12.67
CA ILE A 90 14.92 2.01 11.99
C ILE A 90 14.57 3.24 11.16
N ILE A 91 13.47 3.19 10.40
CA ILE A 91 13.02 4.31 9.58
C ILE A 91 12.68 5.53 10.43
N THR A 92 11.95 5.33 11.54
CA THR A 92 11.59 6.40 12.46
C THR A 92 12.85 7.11 13.00
N ILE A 93 13.86 6.35 13.39
CA ILE A 93 15.14 6.88 13.87
C ILE A 93 15.84 7.67 12.75
N ILE A 94 15.95 7.12 11.55
CA ILE A 94 16.60 7.80 10.41
C ILE A 94 15.87 9.11 10.06
N MET A 95 14.54 9.09 9.95
CA MET A 95 13.75 10.29 9.64
C MET A 95 13.91 11.36 10.73
N THR A 96 13.93 10.94 12.00
CA THR A 96 14.19 11.84 13.12
C THR A 96 15.58 12.48 13.01
N LEU A 97 16.63 11.69 12.75
CA LEU A 97 17.99 12.19 12.58
C LEU A 97 18.12 13.17 11.40
N ILE A 98 17.44 12.91 10.28
CA ILE A 98 17.42 13.82 9.13
C ILE A 98 16.79 15.15 9.53
N VAL A 99 15.64 15.14 10.22
CA VAL A 99 14.99 16.37 10.69
C VAL A 99 15.87 17.14 11.67
N LEU A 100 16.55 16.43 12.58
CA LEU A 100 17.52 17.04 13.49
C LEU A 100 18.69 17.70 12.75
N ALA A 101 19.22 17.07 11.71
CA ALA A 101 20.28 17.64 10.89
C ALA A 101 19.82 18.92 10.16
N ILE A 102 18.61 18.90 9.58
CA ILE A 102 18.02 20.08 8.92
C ILE A 102 17.81 21.22 9.94
N LYS A 103 17.31 20.89 11.14
CA LYS A 103 17.16 21.84 12.25
C LYS A 103 18.51 22.43 12.67
N GLN A 104 19.56 21.62 12.79
CA GLN A 104 20.90 22.11 13.14
C GLN A 104 21.46 23.07 12.08
N GLY A 105 21.19 22.81 10.80
CA GLY A 105 21.54 23.70 9.69
C GLY A 105 20.68 24.97 9.57
N GLY A 106 19.68 25.17 10.44
CA GLY A 106 18.77 26.32 10.41
C GLY A 106 17.69 26.26 9.32
N GLY A 107 17.56 25.16 8.58
CA GLY A 107 16.62 25.03 7.47
C GLY A 107 15.14 25.07 7.85
N LEU A 108 14.81 24.96 9.15
CA LEU A 108 13.45 25.04 9.68
C LEU A 108 13.18 26.34 10.46
N GLN A 109 14.17 27.21 10.64
CA GLN A 109 14.09 28.38 11.51
C GLN A 109 12.95 29.33 11.08
N ASP A 110 12.86 29.67 9.79
CA ASP A 110 11.88 30.65 9.31
C ASP A 110 10.43 30.21 9.57
N LEU A 111 10.15 28.92 9.42
CA LEU A 111 8.83 28.35 9.70
C LEU A 111 8.52 28.33 11.20
N GLU A 112 9.52 28.03 12.02
CA GLU A 112 9.38 28.05 13.48
C GLU A 112 9.07 29.48 13.96
N LEU A 113 9.82 30.49 13.48
CA LEU A 113 9.60 31.89 13.82
C LEU A 113 8.28 32.45 13.26
N PHE A 114 7.85 32.01 12.08
CA PHE A 114 6.51 32.32 11.59
C PHE A 114 5.42 31.79 12.52
N THR A 115 5.62 30.59 13.06
CA THR A 115 4.70 29.96 14.01
C THR A 115 4.70 30.70 15.34
N TYR A 116 5.87 31.10 15.84
CA TYR A 116 6.00 32.00 16.98
C TYR A 116 5.16 33.27 16.79
N ASP A 117 5.29 33.96 15.65
CA ASP A 117 4.54 35.19 15.38
C ASP A 117 3.02 34.97 15.37
N ARG A 118 2.57 33.80 14.90
CA ARG A 118 1.15 33.41 14.96
C ARG A 118 0.68 33.21 16.40
N LEU A 119 1.50 32.57 17.24
CA LEU A 119 1.16 32.32 18.64
C LEU A 119 1.13 33.62 19.47
N VAL A 120 2.09 34.53 19.23
CA VAL A 120 2.09 35.87 19.85
C VAL A 120 0.79 36.62 19.54
N ARG A 121 0.32 36.57 18.29
CA ARG A 121 -0.94 37.23 17.88
C ARG A 121 -2.19 36.66 18.55
N LEU A 122 -2.19 35.36 18.85
CA LEU A 122 -3.32 34.67 19.44
C LEU A 122 -3.36 34.78 20.98
N SER A 123 -2.21 35.01 21.62
CA SER A 123 -2.05 34.91 23.08
C SER A 123 -2.28 36.21 23.84
N ASN A 124 -2.31 37.38 23.17
CA ASN A 124 -2.17 38.65 23.85
C ASN A 124 -3.26 39.69 23.50
N GLN A 125 -4.06 40.05 24.52
CA GLN A 125 -4.81 41.32 24.60
C GLN A 125 -4.86 41.80 26.07
N ALA A 126 -3.71 42.19 26.61
CA ALA A 126 -3.66 42.84 27.92
C ALA A 126 -4.17 44.29 27.82
N CYS A 127 -4.82 44.79 28.87
CA CYS A 127 -5.17 46.21 28.98
C CYS A 127 -3.92 47.11 28.87
N PRO A 128 -4.06 48.37 28.40
CA PRO A 128 -2.95 49.31 28.35
C PRO A 128 -2.26 49.45 29.71
N ASP A 129 -0.92 49.44 29.69
CA ASP A 129 -0.09 49.63 30.86
C ASP A 129 -0.20 51.07 31.35
N ARG A 130 -0.94 51.25 32.46
CA ARG A 130 -1.18 52.58 33.05
C ARG A 130 0.06 53.20 33.66
N ARG A 131 1.17 52.47 33.80
CA ARG A 131 2.46 52.99 34.32
C ARG A 131 3.20 53.82 33.28
N LEU A 132 2.81 53.72 32.02
CA LEU A 132 3.47 54.37 30.88
C LEU A 132 2.58 55.49 30.33
N LEU A 133 3.21 56.45 29.65
CA LEU A 133 2.58 57.40 28.74
C LEU A 133 3.50 57.59 27.53
N LEU A 134 2.95 57.49 26.31
CA LEU A 134 3.68 57.82 25.09
C LEU A 134 3.31 59.23 24.63
N VAL A 135 4.30 60.12 24.62
CA VAL A 135 4.20 61.42 23.95
C VAL A 135 4.67 61.22 22.52
N GLU A 136 3.73 61.20 21.60
CA GLU A 136 4.00 60.95 20.19
C GLU A 136 4.25 62.23 19.41
N ILE A 137 5.25 62.19 18.54
CA ILE A 137 5.48 63.21 17.52
C ILE A 137 4.94 62.68 16.20
N THR A 138 3.79 63.21 15.80
CA THR A 138 3.04 62.80 14.62
C THR A 138 3.44 63.59 13.37
N ASP A 139 3.04 63.13 12.18
CA ASP A 139 3.18 63.89 10.93
C ASP A 139 2.51 65.28 11.01
N THR A 140 1.40 65.39 11.76
CA THR A 140 0.74 66.67 12.02
C THR A 140 1.57 67.59 12.92
N ASP A 141 2.24 67.06 13.93
CA ASP A 141 3.11 67.84 14.81
C ASP A 141 4.31 68.40 14.05
N ILE A 142 4.94 67.59 13.18
CA ILE A 142 6.08 68.01 12.37
C ILE A 142 5.69 69.13 11.40
N LYS A 143 4.53 69.00 10.75
CA LYS A 143 3.97 70.04 9.90
C LYS A 143 3.69 71.32 10.69
N ASN A 144 3.08 71.21 11.87
CA ASN A 144 2.78 72.37 12.72
C ASN A 144 4.05 73.12 13.17
N GLN A 145 5.16 72.40 13.38
CA GLN A 145 6.44 72.98 13.77
C GLN A 145 7.22 73.54 12.56
N ASN A 146 6.83 73.23 11.32
CA ASN A 146 7.50 73.61 10.07
C ASN A 146 8.99 73.22 9.98
N ARG A 147 9.45 72.24 10.77
CA ARG A 147 10.86 71.78 10.80
C ARG A 147 10.99 70.38 11.40
N TRP A 148 11.94 69.59 10.88
CA TRP A 148 12.45 68.37 11.49
C TRP A 148 13.97 68.32 11.31
N PRO A 149 14.77 68.03 12.35
CA PRO A 149 14.40 67.82 13.76
C PRO A 149 13.72 69.03 14.41
N LEU A 150 13.02 68.81 15.54
CA LEU A 150 12.38 69.87 16.33
C LEU A 150 13.41 70.93 16.78
N SER A 151 12.99 72.09 17.31
CA SER A 151 13.89 73.03 17.99
C SER A 151 14.38 72.53 19.34
N ASP A 152 15.58 72.96 19.72
CA ASP A 152 16.06 72.78 21.08
C ASP A 152 15.09 73.45 22.07
N GLU A 153 14.57 74.63 21.74
CA GLU A 153 13.54 75.34 22.50
C GLU A 153 12.22 74.57 22.61
N THR A 154 11.70 74.02 21.51
CA THR A 154 10.45 73.23 21.52
C THR A 154 10.58 72.00 22.40
N LEU A 155 11.72 71.31 22.30
CA LEU A 155 11.99 70.11 23.09
C LEU A 155 12.19 70.45 24.58
N ALA A 156 12.90 71.53 24.88
CA ALA A 156 13.08 72.01 26.25
C ALA A 156 11.75 72.44 26.88
N LEU A 157 10.88 73.13 26.12
CA LEU A 157 9.54 73.50 26.57
C LEU A 157 8.67 72.26 26.82
N LEU A 158 8.75 71.25 25.95
CA LEU A 158 8.07 69.97 26.15
C LEU A 158 8.51 69.31 27.47
N LEU A 159 9.82 69.15 27.68
CA LEU A 159 10.37 68.56 28.90
C LEU A 159 9.95 69.36 30.13
N SER A 160 10.09 70.69 30.08
CA SER A 160 9.71 71.58 31.18
C SER A 160 8.23 71.44 31.58
N LYS A 161 7.32 71.34 30.60
CA LYS A 161 5.89 71.12 30.85
C LYS A 161 5.59 69.76 31.46
N LEU A 162 6.24 68.69 30.96
CA LEU A 162 6.08 67.35 31.53
C LEU A 162 6.58 67.32 32.98
N GLN A 163 7.73 67.95 33.25
CA GLN A 163 8.34 68.03 34.57
C GLN A 163 7.45 68.69 35.63
N GLN A 164 6.61 69.67 35.26
CA GLN A 164 5.67 70.32 36.18
C GLN A 164 4.68 69.34 36.83
N HIS A 165 4.44 68.19 36.20
CA HIS A 165 3.50 67.18 36.68
C HIS A 165 4.18 65.97 37.34
N GLN A 166 5.46 66.10 37.73
CA GLN A 166 6.21 65.10 38.52
C GLN A 166 6.20 63.67 37.92
N PRO A 167 6.71 63.46 36.70
CA PRO A 167 6.95 62.12 36.16
C PRO A 167 8.11 61.46 36.90
N THR A 168 8.04 60.13 37.08
CA THR A 168 9.13 59.37 37.71
C THR A 168 10.38 59.34 36.83
N VAL A 169 10.19 59.16 35.52
CA VAL A 169 11.26 59.20 34.52
C VAL A 169 10.71 59.56 33.15
N ILE A 170 11.47 60.32 32.37
CA ILE A 170 11.20 60.72 30.99
C ILE A 170 12.31 60.14 30.10
N GLY A 171 11.94 59.30 29.14
CA GLY A 171 12.81 58.78 28.11
C GLY A 171 12.67 59.55 26.80
N LEU A 172 13.81 59.94 26.24
CA LEU A 172 13.86 60.64 24.96
C LEU A 172 14.32 59.69 23.84
N ASP A 173 13.36 59.12 23.12
CA ASP A 173 13.58 58.27 21.94
C ASP A 173 13.65 59.12 20.66
N ILE A 174 14.50 60.14 20.67
CA ILE A 174 14.74 61.04 19.52
C ILE A 174 16.24 61.28 19.39
N TYR A 175 16.79 60.98 18.21
CA TYR A 175 18.19 61.19 17.93
C TYR A 175 18.51 62.68 17.71
N ARG A 176 19.60 63.16 18.33
CA ARG A 176 20.23 64.44 17.99
C ARG A 176 21.75 64.32 18.04
N ASP A 177 22.35 64.27 16.86
CA ASP A 177 23.78 64.40 16.65
C ASP A 177 24.23 65.88 16.59
N ILE A 178 23.32 66.81 16.25
CA ILE A 178 23.61 68.23 16.03
C ILE A 178 22.60 69.13 16.78
N ALA A 179 23.11 70.16 17.48
CA ALA A 179 22.29 71.17 18.16
C ALA A 179 21.37 71.91 17.17
N SER A 180 20.10 72.09 17.53
CA SER A 180 19.05 72.64 16.66
C SER A 180 18.50 73.95 17.24
N PRO A 181 19.25 75.08 17.17
CA PRO A 181 18.84 76.34 17.78
C PRO A 181 17.50 76.88 17.22
N PRO A 182 16.83 77.81 17.92
CA PRO A 182 17.19 78.39 19.23
C PRO A 182 16.92 77.45 20.41
N GLY A 183 17.46 77.78 21.61
CA GLY A 183 17.14 77.12 22.88
C GLY A 183 18.11 76.06 23.40
N THR A 184 19.31 75.93 22.83
CA THR A 184 20.28 74.88 23.19
C THR A 184 20.68 74.87 24.67
N SER A 185 20.87 76.04 25.29
CA SER A 185 21.20 76.12 26.73
C SER A 185 20.04 75.68 27.63
N PHE A 186 18.81 76.07 27.29
CA PHE A 186 17.61 75.67 28.02
C PHE A 186 17.40 74.15 27.94
N LEU A 187 17.59 73.57 26.75
CA LEU A 187 17.52 72.13 26.58
C LEU A 187 18.59 71.39 27.40
N ARG A 188 19.84 71.86 27.44
CA ARG A 188 20.89 71.25 28.26
C ARG A 188 20.50 71.19 29.73
N GLN A 189 19.93 72.26 30.26
CA GLN A 189 19.46 72.31 31.65
C GLN A 189 18.35 71.28 31.91
N GLU A 190 17.42 71.10 30.97
CA GLU A 190 16.35 70.10 31.09
C GLU A 190 16.87 68.66 30.97
N LEU A 191 17.87 68.41 30.10
CA LEU A 191 18.50 67.09 29.91
C LEU A 191 19.36 66.64 31.10
N GLN A 192 19.87 67.57 31.92
CA GLN A 192 20.67 67.27 33.11
C GLN A 192 19.85 66.88 34.34
N LYS A 193 18.51 66.93 34.26
CA LYS A 193 17.63 66.55 35.38
C LYS A 193 17.68 65.04 35.60
N ASP A 194 17.71 64.63 36.88
CA ASP A 194 17.93 63.23 37.29
C ASP A 194 16.90 62.22 36.77
N ASN A 195 15.71 62.70 36.39
CA ASN A 195 14.63 61.88 35.84
C ASN A 195 14.55 61.91 34.31
N VAL A 196 15.55 62.42 33.60
CA VAL A 196 15.58 62.41 32.12
C VAL A 196 16.65 61.42 31.63
N VAL A 197 16.26 60.54 30.73
CA VAL A 197 17.16 59.57 30.09
C VAL A 197 17.21 59.86 28.60
N SER A 198 18.42 60.13 28.10
CA SER A 198 18.70 60.37 26.68
C SER A 198 19.26 59.12 26.01
N ILE A 199 19.37 59.16 24.68
CA ILE A 199 19.85 58.05 23.88
C ILE A 199 21.22 58.28 23.26
N GLU A 200 21.95 57.18 23.05
CA GLU A 200 23.02 57.08 22.07
C GLU A 200 22.69 56.02 21.02
N TYR A 201 23.17 56.20 19.79
CA TYR A 201 23.04 55.19 18.74
C TYR A 201 24.42 54.61 18.45
N LEU A 202 24.61 53.30 18.67
CA LEU A 202 25.93 52.71 18.47
C LEU A 202 26.23 52.53 16.98
N GLY A 203 25.24 52.08 16.20
CA GLY A 203 25.29 51.98 14.74
C GLY A 203 26.48 51.18 14.17
N ASN A 204 26.55 51.07 12.84
CA ASN A 204 27.71 50.49 12.14
C ASN A 204 28.60 51.60 11.57
N GLY A 205 29.57 52.08 12.36
CA GLY A 205 30.63 52.99 11.90
C GLY A 205 30.16 54.41 11.54
N THR A 206 29.52 54.59 10.38
CA THR A 206 29.15 55.90 9.80
C THR A 206 27.85 56.48 10.36
N ASN A 207 26.97 55.65 10.92
CA ASN A 207 25.68 56.09 11.45
C ASN A 207 25.70 56.28 12.97
N LYS A 208 26.86 56.27 13.64
CA LYS A 208 26.93 56.40 15.10
C LYS A 208 26.50 57.80 15.56
N ILE A 209 25.56 57.88 16.50
CA ILE A 209 25.11 59.15 17.09
C ILE A 209 25.52 59.15 18.57
N ALA A 210 26.40 60.08 18.92
CA ALA A 210 26.90 60.21 20.29
C ALA A 210 25.80 60.79 21.21
N ALA A 211 25.86 60.40 22.50
CA ALA A 211 25.01 61.00 23.52
C ALA A 211 25.26 62.52 23.63
N PRO A 212 24.26 63.30 24.09
CA PRO A 212 24.46 64.71 24.37
C PRO A 212 25.62 64.92 25.36
N PRO A 213 26.53 65.88 25.09
CA PRO A 213 27.64 66.17 25.99
C PRO A 213 27.11 66.61 27.36
N GLU A 214 27.81 66.24 28.44
CA GLU A 214 27.52 66.62 29.83
C GLU A 214 26.33 65.90 30.51
N VAL A 215 25.64 64.98 29.84
CA VAL A 215 24.67 64.08 30.48
C VAL A 215 25.42 62.94 31.18
N PRO A 216 25.12 62.61 32.46
CA PRO A 216 25.74 61.49 33.16
C PRO A 216 25.60 60.17 32.41
N LEU A 217 26.62 59.31 32.47
CA LEU A 217 26.59 58.01 31.82
C LEU A 217 25.41 57.14 32.28
N GLU A 218 24.88 57.35 33.49
CA GLU A 218 23.70 56.68 34.08
C GLU A 218 22.35 57.16 33.52
N GLN A 219 22.33 58.29 32.82
CA GLN A 219 21.16 58.85 32.12
C GLN A 219 21.21 58.63 30.59
N ILE A 220 22.16 57.83 30.10
CA ILE A 220 22.33 57.53 28.67
C ILE A 220 22.06 56.04 28.39
N GLY A 221 21.01 55.73 27.60
CA GLY A 221 20.75 54.37 27.12
C GLY A 221 21.02 54.23 25.62
N PHE A 222 21.53 53.09 25.15
CA PHE A 222 21.65 52.87 23.71
C PHE A 222 20.28 52.54 23.08
N ASN A 223 20.10 52.91 21.81
CA ASN A 223 18.86 52.75 21.06
C ASN A 223 18.99 51.82 19.82
N ASP A 224 19.78 50.75 19.94
CA ASP A 224 19.95 49.77 18.88
C ASP A 224 18.92 48.65 19.01
N LEU A 225 18.07 48.52 17.99
CA LEU A 225 17.09 47.45 17.87
C LEU A 225 17.66 46.30 17.02
N VAL A 226 17.45 45.07 17.46
CA VAL A 226 18.01 43.88 16.80
C VAL A 226 16.96 43.22 15.92
N LEU A 227 17.13 43.34 14.61
CA LEU A 227 16.28 42.70 13.62
C LEU A 227 16.70 41.25 13.37
N ASP A 228 15.71 40.37 13.21
CA ASP A 228 15.92 39.01 12.69
C ASP A 228 16.21 39.04 11.19
N ARG A 229 16.63 37.91 10.62
CA ARG A 229 16.98 37.78 9.19
C ARG A 229 15.84 38.15 8.24
N ASP A 230 14.60 38.02 8.70
CA ASP A 230 13.39 38.40 7.96
C ASP A 230 12.95 39.85 8.25
N SER A 231 13.86 40.69 8.78
CA SER A 231 13.65 42.10 9.11
C SER A 231 12.56 42.36 10.15
N ARG A 232 12.17 41.35 10.92
CA ARG A 232 11.21 41.49 12.03
C ARG A 232 11.91 41.66 13.36
N LEU A 233 11.34 42.51 14.18
CA LEU A 233 11.80 42.73 15.54
C LEU A 233 11.12 41.74 16.49
N ARG A 234 11.89 40.79 17.01
CA ARG A 234 11.43 39.82 18.03
C ARG A 234 12.27 39.85 19.30
N ARG A 235 13.44 40.48 19.23
CA ARG A 235 14.47 40.45 20.25
C ARG A 235 14.70 41.85 20.83
N ASN A 236 14.85 41.91 22.15
CA ASN A 236 15.26 43.10 22.87
C ASN A 236 16.70 42.92 23.35
N LEU A 237 17.61 43.79 22.91
CA LEU A 237 18.97 43.85 23.42
C LEU A 237 18.98 44.72 24.69
N MET A 238 19.07 44.07 25.84
CA MET A 238 18.97 44.72 27.16
C MET A 238 20.27 45.41 27.57
N TYR A 239 21.39 44.71 27.37
CA TYR A 239 22.71 45.09 27.85
C TYR A 239 23.79 44.53 26.93
N ALA A 240 24.87 45.28 26.72
CA ALA A 240 26.04 44.85 25.97
C ALA A 240 27.34 45.27 26.67
N ARG A 241 28.40 44.47 26.51
CA ARG A 241 29.74 44.81 26.97
C ARG A 241 30.64 44.99 25.75
N LEU A 242 31.20 46.19 25.58
CA LEU A 242 32.08 46.54 24.46
C LEU A 242 33.45 46.96 25.02
N GLY A 243 34.38 46.01 25.12
CA GLY A 243 35.63 46.21 25.87
C GLY A 243 35.34 46.42 27.35
N ASP A 244 35.85 47.51 27.92
CA ASP A 244 35.62 47.90 29.32
C ASP A 244 34.30 48.68 29.53
N LYS A 245 33.55 48.98 28.46
CA LYS A 245 32.31 49.75 28.55
C LYS A 245 31.09 48.84 28.72
N GLU A 246 30.31 49.12 29.75
CA GLU A 246 29.03 48.50 30.05
C GLU A 246 27.90 49.39 29.55
N LEU A 247 27.15 48.91 28.56
CA LEU A 247 26.12 49.68 27.87
C LEU A 247 24.76 49.05 28.19
N SER A 248 23.82 49.88 28.63
CA SER A 248 22.43 49.48 28.90
C SER A 248 21.50 50.10 27.87
N SER A 249 20.49 49.36 27.44
CA SER A 249 19.48 49.88 26.52
C SER A 249 18.67 51.00 27.16
N LEU A 250 18.07 51.85 26.33
CA LEU A 250 17.09 52.84 26.77
C LEU A 250 15.98 52.20 27.62
N ALA A 251 15.41 51.08 27.14
CA ALA A 251 14.34 50.40 27.85
C ALA A 251 14.76 49.91 29.24
N LEU A 252 15.97 49.34 29.38
CA LEU A 252 16.49 48.91 30.68
C LEU A 252 16.75 50.09 31.62
N ARG A 253 17.33 51.19 31.11
CA ARG A 253 17.59 52.41 31.89
C ARG A 253 16.30 53.03 32.43
N LEU A 254 15.30 53.19 31.57
CA LEU A 254 13.99 53.72 31.97
C LEU A 254 13.31 52.85 33.01
N SER A 255 13.37 51.53 32.84
CA SER A 255 12.78 50.60 33.79
C SER A 255 13.46 50.64 35.15
N LEU A 256 14.80 50.68 35.19
CA LEU A 256 15.58 50.81 36.43
C LEU A 256 15.31 52.15 37.14
N ALA A 257 15.30 53.25 36.41
CA ALA A 257 15.01 54.58 36.95
C ALA A 257 13.58 54.64 37.53
N TYR A 258 12.59 54.05 36.83
CA TYR A 258 11.23 53.94 37.34
C TYR A 258 11.15 53.14 38.64
N LEU A 259 11.75 51.95 38.67
CA LEU A 259 11.69 51.05 39.82
C LEU A 259 12.40 51.63 41.06
N ARG A 260 13.52 52.34 40.88
CA ARG A 260 14.28 52.98 41.96
C ARG A 260 13.60 54.24 42.51
N ASN A 261 13.03 55.06 41.62
CA ASN A 261 12.52 56.38 41.99
C ASN A 261 11.02 56.38 42.32
N ASN A 262 10.30 55.28 42.05
CA ASN A 262 8.88 55.20 42.39
C ASN A 262 8.68 54.73 43.84
N PRO A 263 8.05 55.54 44.71
CA PRO A 263 7.85 55.20 46.11
C PRO A 263 7.04 53.90 46.33
N ARG A 264 6.20 53.53 45.35
CA ARG A 264 5.34 52.33 45.44
C ARG A 264 6.11 51.02 45.34
N PHE A 265 7.28 51.03 44.71
CA PHE A 265 8.05 49.83 44.41
C PHE A 265 9.40 49.82 45.12
N ALA A 266 9.58 50.66 46.15
CA ALA A 266 10.82 50.86 46.88
C ALA A 266 11.49 49.52 47.24
N GLY A 267 12.62 49.27 46.58
CA GLY A 267 13.39 48.03 46.66
C GLY A 267 14.75 48.21 46.00
N ASP A 268 15.67 47.32 46.33
CA ASP A 268 17.01 47.35 45.73
C ASP A 268 17.01 46.63 44.38
N TYR A 269 16.94 47.42 43.30
CA TYR A 269 17.04 46.95 41.92
C TYR A 269 18.46 47.16 41.39
N GLU A 270 19.44 46.61 42.11
CA GLU A 270 20.81 46.49 41.61
C GLU A 270 20.87 45.60 40.36
N LEU A 271 21.63 46.08 39.36
CA LEU A 271 21.90 45.35 38.14
C LEU A 271 23.22 44.61 38.32
N SER A 272 23.18 43.28 38.31
CA SER A 272 24.41 42.47 38.31
C SER A 272 24.41 41.53 37.11
N VAL A 273 25.46 41.58 36.30
CA VAL A 273 25.58 40.77 35.09
C VAL A 273 26.61 39.66 35.32
N ASN A 274 26.19 38.41 35.13
CA ASN A 274 27.06 37.23 35.12
C ASN A 274 26.99 36.55 33.74
N ASP A 275 27.85 35.58 33.45
CA ASP A 275 27.89 34.87 32.17
C ASP A 275 26.61 34.07 31.87
N GLU A 276 25.87 33.66 32.91
CA GLU A 276 24.67 32.83 32.78
C GLU A 276 23.34 33.59 32.89
N PHE A 277 23.31 34.67 33.66
CA PHE A 277 22.11 35.48 33.87
C PHE A 277 22.43 36.95 34.13
N LEU A 278 21.49 37.80 33.74
CA LEU A 278 21.40 39.19 34.17
C LEU A 278 20.42 39.25 35.34
N LYS A 279 20.88 39.70 36.50
CA LYS A 279 20.06 39.86 37.70
C LYS A 279 19.48 41.27 37.72
N LEU A 280 18.17 41.36 37.94
CA LEU A 280 17.40 42.60 38.06
C LEU A 280 16.58 42.52 39.36
N GLY A 281 17.05 43.16 40.43
CA GLY A 281 16.51 42.89 41.77
C GLY A 281 16.68 41.41 42.12
N ASP A 282 15.62 40.71 42.53
CA ASP A 282 15.68 39.26 42.81
C ASP A 282 15.52 38.36 41.57
N VAL A 283 15.17 38.94 40.41
CA VAL A 283 14.82 38.20 39.21
C VAL A 283 16.06 37.90 38.37
N ARG A 284 16.20 36.64 37.91
CA ARG A 284 17.30 36.19 37.06
C ARG A 284 16.83 36.03 35.62
N LEU A 285 17.31 36.89 34.74
CA LEU A 285 17.01 36.85 33.31
C LEU A 285 18.09 36.08 32.55
N LYS A 286 17.70 35.00 31.87
CA LYS A 286 18.60 34.19 31.03
C LYS A 286 18.79 34.86 29.67
N ARG A 287 19.94 34.66 29.03
CA ARG A 287 20.19 35.20 27.68
C ARG A 287 19.52 34.30 26.66
N LEU A 288 19.01 34.92 25.60
CA LEU A 288 18.67 34.24 24.37
C LEU A 288 19.96 33.74 23.72
N ARG A 289 20.11 32.42 23.61
CA ARG A 289 21.28 31.80 22.97
C ARG A 289 21.00 31.61 21.47
N ALA A 290 22.06 31.40 20.71
CA ALA A 290 21.98 31.20 19.26
C ALA A 290 21.12 29.99 18.83
N ASP A 291 20.85 29.06 19.75
CA ASP A 291 20.13 27.79 19.56
C ASP A 291 18.79 27.71 20.32
N SER A 292 18.33 28.79 20.95
CA SER A 292 17.14 28.78 21.82
C SER A 292 15.84 28.70 21.02
N GLY A 293 14.94 27.76 21.36
CA GLY A 293 13.55 27.77 20.88
C GLY A 293 13.42 27.77 19.35
N GLY A 294 14.31 27.09 18.64
CA GLY A 294 14.32 27.01 17.18
C GLY A 294 15.11 28.10 16.45
N TYR A 295 15.74 29.04 17.16
CA TYR A 295 16.73 29.92 16.55
C TYR A 295 17.99 29.16 16.12
N ARG A 296 18.62 29.62 15.03
CA ARG A 296 19.98 29.26 14.59
C ARG A 296 20.73 30.51 14.15
N MET A 297 21.07 31.34 15.14
CA MET A 297 21.79 32.61 14.93
C MET A 297 23.29 32.37 14.71
N GLN A 298 23.96 33.33 14.06
CA GLN A 298 25.41 33.36 14.13
C GLN A 298 25.86 33.82 15.53
N PRO A 299 27.02 33.35 16.05
CA PRO A 299 27.51 33.78 17.36
C PRO A 299 27.63 35.31 17.53
N SER A 300 27.93 36.03 16.45
CA SER A 300 27.96 37.49 16.40
C SER A 300 26.58 38.14 16.60
N GLU A 301 25.51 37.51 16.13
CA GLU A 301 24.12 37.99 16.25
C GLU A 301 23.53 37.74 17.64
N ALA A 302 24.13 36.81 18.41
CA ALA A 302 23.71 36.44 19.77
C ALA A 302 24.52 37.15 20.86
N LEU A 303 25.30 38.18 20.51
CA LEU A 303 26.08 38.97 21.46
C LEU A 303 25.20 39.84 22.37
N GLY A 304 25.67 40.07 23.60
CA GLY A 304 24.94 40.82 24.62
C GLY A 304 23.79 40.04 25.27
N TRP A 305 23.12 40.67 26.23
CA TRP A 305 21.94 40.13 26.88
C TRP A 305 20.70 40.44 26.06
N GLN A 306 20.30 39.49 25.24
CA GLN A 306 19.07 39.57 24.46
C GLN A 306 17.97 38.72 25.10
N ILE A 307 16.72 39.19 25.02
CA ILE A 307 15.51 38.43 25.42
C ILE A 307 14.45 38.54 24.32
N LEU A 308 13.50 37.60 24.28
CA LEU A 308 12.33 37.73 23.41
C LEU A 308 11.37 38.80 23.92
N ILE A 309 10.84 39.60 23.00
CA ILE A 309 9.84 40.62 23.31
C ILE A 309 8.49 39.94 23.51
N ASN A 310 7.90 40.13 24.69
CA ASN A 310 6.52 39.71 24.98
C ASN A 310 5.55 40.84 24.61
N TYR A 311 5.26 40.92 23.32
CA TYR A 311 4.41 41.93 22.71
C TYR A 311 2.97 41.90 23.26
N ARG A 312 2.52 42.90 24.03
CA ARG A 312 1.20 42.87 24.71
C ARG A 312 0.03 43.31 23.83
N SER A 313 0.15 44.44 23.14
CA SER A 313 -0.83 44.94 22.17
C SER A 313 -0.24 46.13 21.39
N PRO A 314 -0.73 46.44 20.17
CA PRO A 314 -0.33 47.65 19.46
C PRO A 314 -0.63 48.96 20.23
N ASN A 315 -1.60 48.92 21.15
CA ASN A 315 -2.01 50.06 21.99
C ASN A 315 -1.58 49.82 23.45
N ILE A 316 -0.28 49.64 23.65
CA ILE A 316 0.32 49.30 24.95
C ILE A 316 0.11 50.37 26.03
N THR A 317 0.04 51.64 25.65
CA THR A 317 0.01 52.77 26.59
C THR A 317 -0.87 53.89 26.04
N PRO A 318 -1.49 54.73 26.89
CA PRO A 318 -2.12 55.96 26.43
C PRO A 318 -1.13 56.82 25.63
N LYS A 319 -1.63 57.40 24.52
CA LYS A 319 -0.84 58.25 23.61
C LYS A 319 -1.36 59.68 23.68
N VAL A 320 -0.44 60.64 23.66
CA VAL A 320 -0.75 62.08 23.63
C VAL A 320 0.20 62.74 22.64
N SER A 321 -0.30 63.65 21.80
CA SER A 321 0.53 64.32 20.80
C SER A 321 1.44 65.39 21.41
N LEU A 322 2.57 65.69 20.75
CA LEU A 322 3.43 66.82 21.09
C LEU A 322 2.63 68.13 21.20
N THR A 323 1.73 68.39 20.25
CA THR A 323 0.92 69.62 20.23
C THR A 323 0.00 69.73 21.45
N GLU A 324 -0.59 68.63 21.92
CA GLU A 324 -1.44 68.64 23.12
C GLU A 324 -0.65 68.97 24.39
N VAL A 325 0.58 68.44 24.53
CA VAL A 325 1.48 68.78 25.65
C VAL A 325 1.84 70.26 25.61
N LEU A 326 2.24 70.77 24.44
CA LEU A 326 2.60 72.16 24.27
C LEU A 326 1.40 73.10 24.43
N ALA A 327 0.17 72.65 24.18
CA ALA A 327 -1.04 73.41 24.48
C ALA A 327 -1.47 73.34 25.95
N GLY A 328 -0.86 72.49 26.77
CA GLY A 328 -1.26 72.25 28.17
C GLY A 328 -2.59 71.50 28.30
N LYS A 329 -3.03 70.80 27.24
CA LYS A 329 -4.30 70.06 27.20
C LYS A 329 -4.11 68.60 27.60
N ILE A 330 -3.50 68.35 28.77
CA ILE A 330 -3.23 66.99 29.27
C ILE A 330 -3.74 66.85 30.69
N ASP A 331 -4.38 65.71 30.97
CA ASP A 331 -4.71 65.32 32.34
C ASP A 331 -3.41 65.04 33.13
N PRO A 332 -3.08 65.79 34.20
CA PRO A 332 -1.90 65.54 35.04
C PRO A 332 -1.80 64.12 35.58
N SER A 333 -2.93 63.41 35.72
CA SER A 333 -2.98 62.01 36.14
C SER A 333 -2.28 61.05 35.16
N LEU A 334 -2.11 61.45 33.90
CA LEU A 334 -1.39 60.69 32.88
C LEU A 334 0.13 60.81 32.99
N ILE A 335 0.65 61.81 33.72
CA ILE A 335 2.09 62.09 33.82
C ILE A 335 2.64 61.72 35.20
N LYS A 336 1.90 62.03 36.27
CA LYS A 336 2.37 61.87 37.64
C LYS A 336 2.72 60.41 37.96
N ASP A 337 3.91 60.20 38.56
CA ASP A 337 4.43 58.90 39.03
C ASP A 337 4.54 57.82 37.92
N LYS A 338 4.71 58.24 36.66
CA LYS A 338 4.75 57.37 35.47
C LYS A 338 6.05 57.50 34.68
N VAL A 339 6.27 56.52 33.80
CA VAL A 339 7.30 56.58 32.75
C VAL A 339 6.73 57.29 31.53
N ILE A 340 7.38 58.36 31.11
CA ILE A 340 7.00 59.10 29.90
C ILE A 340 8.01 58.75 28.82
N ILE A 341 7.55 58.26 27.67
CA ILE A 341 8.40 58.01 26.50
C ILE A 341 8.04 59.05 25.46
N ILE A 342 9.02 59.81 24.99
CA ILE A 342 8.86 60.80 23.93
C ILE A 342 9.52 60.23 22.69
N GLY A 343 8.77 60.05 21.60
CA GLY A 343 9.33 59.52 20.37
C GLY A 343 8.45 59.79 19.14
N THR A 344 9.00 59.53 17.97
CA THR A 344 8.28 59.73 16.70
C THR A 344 7.31 58.57 16.42
N THR A 345 6.10 58.90 15.99
CA THR A 345 5.15 57.95 15.39
C THR A 345 4.81 58.34 13.94
N ALA A 346 5.45 59.40 13.43
CA ALA A 346 5.25 59.92 12.10
C ALA A 346 5.75 58.94 11.03
N SER A 347 4.88 58.67 10.05
CA SER A 347 5.20 57.80 8.91
C SER A 347 6.29 58.38 8.02
N SER A 348 6.45 59.71 8.00
CA SER A 348 7.46 60.41 7.19
C SER A 348 8.92 60.25 7.67
N ILE A 349 9.15 59.79 8.91
CA ILE A 349 10.50 59.71 9.51
C ILE A 349 11.14 58.30 9.37
N ASN A 350 10.45 57.33 8.75
CA ASN A 350 10.97 55.96 8.56
C ASN A 350 11.45 55.28 9.86
N ASP A 351 10.74 55.47 10.98
CA ASP A 351 11.01 54.81 12.27
C ASP A 351 10.05 53.62 12.51
N LEU A 352 9.69 52.92 11.44
CA LEU A 352 8.67 51.87 11.44
C LEU A 352 9.33 50.48 11.32
N PHE A 353 8.95 49.57 12.21
CA PHE A 353 9.50 48.22 12.31
C PHE A 353 8.43 47.15 12.11
N PHE A 354 8.79 46.11 11.36
CA PHE A 354 7.96 44.91 11.25
C PHE A 354 7.98 44.15 12.58
N THR A 355 6.81 43.84 13.13
CA THR A 355 6.65 43.12 14.41
C THR A 355 5.75 41.89 14.23
N PRO A 356 5.72 40.96 15.21
CA PRO A 356 4.83 39.80 15.17
C PRO A 356 3.33 40.10 15.01
N TYR A 357 2.86 41.29 15.44
CA TYR A 357 1.47 41.72 15.27
C TYR A 357 1.13 42.12 13.83
N GLY A 358 2.14 42.55 13.06
CA GLY A 358 1.96 42.97 11.68
C GLY A 358 1.61 41.80 10.75
N GLY A 359 0.63 42.02 9.88
CA GLY A 359 0.60 41.35 8.58
C GLY A 359 1.69 41.91 7.66
N GLU A 360 1.51 41.84 6.34
CA GLU A 360 2.41 42.50 5.37
C GLU A 360 2.33 44.05 5.41
N THR A 361 1.49 44.66 6.25
CA THR A 361 1.07 46.07 6.11
C THR A 361 0.96 46.90 7.41
N THR A 362 1.37 46.40 8.57
CA THR A 362 1.24 47.14 9.85
C THR A 362 2.54 47.16 10.62
N ASP A 363 3.25 48.28 10.52
CA ASP A 363 4.51 48.52 11.22
C ASP A 363 4.26 49.21 12.57
N MET A 364 5.14 48.99 13.54
CA MET A 364 5.14 49.71 14.82
C MET A 364 6.29 50.72 14.86
N SER A 365 6.05 51.90 15.44
CA SER A 365 7.14 52.86 15.62
C SER A 365 8.14 52.40 16.69
N GLY A 366 9.40 52.86 16.59
CA GLY A 366 10.43 52.61 17.60
C GLY A 366 9.97 52.98 19.01
N ALA A 367 9.28 54.12 19.15
CA ALA A 367 8.74 54.57 20.43
C ALA A 367 7.70 53.62 21.04
N VAL A 368 6.83 53.02 20.21
CA VAL A 368 5.85 52.01 20.66
C VAL A 368 6.56 50.71 21.06
N VAL A 369 7.60 50.33 20.31
CA VAL A 369 8.43 49.16 20.62
C VAL A 369 9.13 49.32 21.98
N HIS A 370 9.73 50.48 22.25
CA HIS A 370 10.34 50.76 23.56
C HIS A 370 9.32 50.70 24.69
N ALA A 371 8.10 51.17 24.46
CA ALA A 371 7.02 51.03 25.45
C ALA A 371 6.69 49.55 25.74
N GLN A 372 6.73 48.65 24.75
CA GLN A 372 6.61 47.20 24.99
C GLN A 372 7.76 46.68 25.86
N MET A 373 9.00 47.06 25.51
CA MET A 373 10.20 46.61 26.19
C MET A 373 10.22 47.09 27.65
N VAL A 374 9.95 48.36 27.90
CA VAL A 374 9.86 48.94 29.25
C VAL A 374 8.75 48.26 30.07
N SER A 375 7.55 48.12 29.50
CA SER A 375 6.44 47.40 30.16
C SER A 375 6.86 45.98 30.55
N GLN A 376 7.52 45.27 29.65
CA GLN A 376 8.01 43.91 29.88
C GLN A 376 9.04 43.87 31.01
N ILE A 377 10.05 44.75 31.00
CA ILE A 377 11.13 44.76 31.99
C ILE A 377 10.60 45.10 33.38
N ILE A 378 9.72 46.11 33.50
CA ILE A 378 9.08 46.45 34.79
C ILE A 378 8.26 45.26 35.30
N SER A 379 7.45 44.64 34.43
CA SER A 379 6.61 43.49 34.82
C SER A 379 7.47 42.29 35.25
N LEU A 380 8.60 42.05 34.59
CA LEU A 380 9.56 41.02 34.97
C LEU A 380 10.16 41.33 36.35
N ALA A 381 10.63 42.56 36.58
CA ALA A 381 11.27 42.97 37.83
C ALA A 381 10.33 42.89 39.04
N LEU A 382 9.05 43.21 38.85
CA LEU A 382 8.02 43.14 39.89
C LEU A 382 7.46 41.72 40.09
N GLY A 383 7.89 40.73 39.30
CA GLY A 383 7.37 39.36 39.34
C GLY A 383 5.93 39.22 38.81
N GLU A 384 5.40 40.21 38.10
CA GLU A 384 4.08 40.19 37.47
C GLU A 384 4.05 39.29 36.22
N SER A 385 5.21 39.08 35.58
CA SER A 385 5.36 38.22 34.42
C SER A 385 6.64 37.38 34.50
N SER A 386 6.68 36.28 33.76
CA SER A 386 7.86 35.43 33.61
C SER A 386 8.54 35.64 32.27
N GLN A 387 9.86 35.46 32.23
CA GLN A 387 10.60 35.43 30.98
C GLN A 387 10.21 34.20 30.16
N PHE A 388 10.23 34.32 28.82
CA PHE A 388 10.16 33.15 27.95
C PHE A 388 11.23 32.11 28.30
N TRP A 389 10.81 30.86 28.42
CA TRP A 389 11.69 29.72 28.65
C TRP A 389 11.70 28.79 27.44
N PHE A 390 12.84 28.11 27.28
CA PHE A 390 13.12 27.23 26.15
C PHE A 390 13.67 25.90 26.66
N PHE A 391 13.50 24.84 25.88
CA PHE A 391 14.24 23.61 26.11
C PHE A 391 15.71 23.80 25.76
N SER A 392 16.58 23.08 26.49
CA SER A 392 17.96 22.94 26.04
C SER A 392 17.99 22.09 24.77
N GLU A 393 19.02 22.24 23.95
CA GLU A 393 19.14 21.52 22.68
C GLU A 393 19.00 19.99 22.85
N GLY A 394 19.56 19.42 23.91
CA GLY A 394 19.41 17.99 24.22
C GLY A 394 17.97 17.59 24.55
N ILE A 395 17.24 18.41 25.30
CA ILE A 395 15.82 18.17 25.61
C ILE A 395 14.97 18.31 24.34
N GLU A 396 15.28 19.26 23.46
CA GLU A 396 14.60 19.39 22.17
C GLU A 396 14.80 18.15 21.29
N PHE A 397 15.98 17.53 21.28
CA PHE A 397 16.22 16.30 20.52
C PHE A 397 15.38 15.13 21.05
N LEU A 398 15.32 14.99 22.37
CA LEU A 398 14.46 14.00 23.02
C LEU A 398 12.98 14.27 22.74
N TRP A 399 12.56 15.53 22.79
CA TRP A 399 11.19 15.95 22.48
C TRP A 399 10.77 15.49 21.07
N ILE A 400 11.58 15.79 20.05
CA ILE A 400 11.31 15.39 18.67
C ILE A 400 11.25 13.86 18.54
N GLY A 401 12.20 13.14 19.14
CA GLY A 401 12.27 11.68 19.06
C GLY A 401 11.13 10.95 19.78
N ILE A 402 10.74 11.40 20.98
CA ILE A 402 9.70 10.78 21.80
C ILE A 402 8.36 10.77 21.06
N TRP A 403 8.00 11.88 20.42
CA TRP A 403 6.76 11.97 19.65
C TRP A 403 6.72 10.98 18.49
N SER A 404 7.78 10.94 17.68
CA SER A 404 7.89 10.03 16.53
C SER A 404 7.88 8.55 16.97
N LEU A 405 8.57 8.22 18.06
CA LEU A 405 8.57 6.87 18.64
C LEU A 405 7.21 6.48 19.23
N ALA A 406 6.50 7.40 19.87
CA ALA A 406 5.17 7.16 20.44
C ALA A 406 4.16 6.84 19.32
N VAL A 407 4.14 7.63 18.25
CA VAL A 407 3.27 7.36 17.08
C VAL A 407 3.63 6.04 16.43
N MET A 408 4.91 5.75 16.23
CA MET A 408 5.35 4.45 15.72
C MET A 408 4.88 3.28 16.60
N ALA A 409 5.01 3.39 17.92
CA ALA A 409 4.59 2.34 18.85
C ALA A 409 3.07 2.07 18.81
N ILE A 410 2.26 3.10 18.57
CA ILE A 410 0.82 2.97 18.38
C ILE A 410 0.53 2.39 16.99
N ALA A 411 1.14 2.92 15.93
CA ALA A 411 0.94 2.52 14.55
C ALA A 411 1.33 1.05 14.27
N ILE A 412 2.34 0.53 14.96
CA ILE A 412 2.75 -0.88 14.90
C ILE A 412 1.60 -1.84 15.29
N ARG A 413 0.72 -1.42 16.20
CA ARG A 413 -0.43 -2.22 16.65
C ARG A 413 -1.63 -2.15 15.70
N ARG A 414 -1.56 -1.35 14.64
CA ARG A 414 -2.63 -1.13 13.67
C ARG A 414 -2.29 -1.80 12.34
N GLU A 415 -3.26 -2.50 11.76
CA GLU A 415 -3.08 -3.19 10.48
C GLU A 415 -3.62 -2.36 9.32
N ASN A 416 -4.64 -1.53 9.56
CA ASN A 416 -5.25 -0.68 8.56
C ASN A 416 -4.44 0.63 8.37
N PRO A 417 -4.04 0.99 7.14
CA PRO A 417 -3.33 2.25 6.88
C PRO A 417 -4.16 3.48 7.28
N LEU A 418 -5.50 3.45 7.16
CA LEU A 418 -6.34 4.58 7.58
C LEU A 418 -6.23 4.86 9.08
N GLU A 419 -6.14 3.82 9.91
CA GLU A 419 -5.97 3.98 11.36
C GLU A 419 -4.63 4.64 11.70
N ILE A 420 -3.56 4.29 10.96
CA ILE A 420 -2.24 4.90 11.12
C ILE A 420 -2.31 6.40 10.77
N ALA A 421 -2.99 6.76 9.69
CA ALA A 421 -3.17 8.15 9.29
C ALA A 421 -3.94 8.95 10.35
N VAL A 422 -5.03 8.39 10.89
CA VAL A 422 -5.82 9.02 11.96
C VAL A 422 -4.99 9.23 13.22
N VAL A 423 -4.21 8.23 13.65
CA VAL A 423 -3.29 8.37 14.79
C VAL A 423 -2.28 9.48 14.56
N GLY A 424 -1.72 9.58 13.34
CA GLY A 424 -0.79 10.64 12.96
C GLY A 424 -1.40 12.04 13.04
N ILE A 425 -2.59 12.23 12.48
CA ILE A 425 -3.32 13.51 12.51
C ILE A 425 -3.64 13.89 13.96
N PHE A 426 -4.15 12.94 14.74
CA PHE A 426 -4.46 13.16 16.15
C PHE A 426 -3.21 13.58 16.94
N ALA A 427 -2.07 12.91 16.72
CA ALA A 427 -0.81 13.25 17.37
C ALA A 427 -0.34 14.68 17.04
N ILE A 428 -0.51 15.14 15.80
CA ILE A 428 -0.18 16.52 15.40
C ILE A 428 -1.09 17.53 16.11
N ILE A 429 -2.39 17.24 16.24
CA ILE A 429 -3.35 18.10 16.95
C ILE A 429 -2.97 18.20 18.44
N VAL A 430 -2.66 17.06 19.08
CA VAL A 430 -2.24 17.04 20.49
C VAL A 430 -0.92 17.79 20.67
N LEU A 431 0.06 17.57 19.79
CA LEU A 431 1.33 18.30 19.80
C LEU A 431 1.10 19.82 19.74
N TRP A 432 0.24 20.27 18.81
CA TRP A 432 -0.10 21.68 18.69
C TRP A 432 -0.74 22.22 19.97
N GLY A 433 -1.68 21.48 20.57
CA GLY A 433 -2.30 21.84 21.84
C GLY A 433 -1.30 21.92 23.01
N VAL A 434 -0.34 20.99 23.09
CA VAL A 434 0.70 21.00 24.13
C VAL A 434 1.65 22.20 23.95
N CYS A 435 2.09 22.47 22.72
CA CYS A 435 2.90 23.65 22.41
C CYS A 435 2.14 24.96 22.68
N TRP A 436 0.84 25.01 22.38
CA TRP A 436 -0.04 26.16 22.69
C TRP A 436 -0.14 26.40 24.20
N LEU A 437 -0.42 25.35 24.99
CA LEU A 437 -0.50 25.45 26.45
C LEU A 437 0.84 25.86 27.07
N ALA A 438 1.95 25.32 26.58
CA ALA A 438 3.28 25.74 26.99
C ALA A 438 3.49 27.24 26.71
N PHE A 439 3.06 27.72 25.54
CA PHE A 439 3.18 29.12 25.16
C PHE A 439 2.42 30.07 26.11
N LEU A 440 1.23 29.68 26.58
CA LEU A 440 0.46 30.48 27.54
C LEU A 440 1.16 30.67 28.89
N VAL A 441 2.06 29.76 29.27
CA VAL A 441 2.88 29.86 30.49
C VAL A 441 4.32 30.32 30.18
N GLY A 442 4.52 30.99 29.04
CA GLY A 442 5.82 31.55 28.62
C GLY A 442 6.80 30.53 28.04
N GLY A 443 6.35 29.35 27.66
CA GLY A 443 7.19 28.30 27.06
C GLY A 443 7.20 28.32 25.55
N TRP A 444 8.37 28.48 24.93
CA TRP A 444 8.52 28.34 23.49
C TRP A 444 9.29 27.06 23.15
N ILE A 445 8.55 26.05 22.70
CA ILE A 445 9.04 24.69 22.42
C ILE A 445 8.93 24.42 20.90
N PRO A 446 9.92 23.75 20.28
CA PRO A 446 9.89 23.46 18.85
C PRO A 446 8.66 22.67 18.41
N LEU A 447 7.84 23.29 17.56
CA LEU A 447 6.64 22.69 16.99
C LEU A 447 6.93 22.14 15.58
N ILE A 448 7.61 22.89 14.71
CA ILE A 448 7.80 22.52 13.30
C ILE A 448 8.71 21.30 13.12
N PRO A 449 9.91 21.22 13.75
CA PRO A 449 10.73 20.01 13.65
C PRO A 449 9.98 18.76 14.15
N THR A 450 9.24 18.89 15.25
CA THR A 450 8.49 17.79 15.85
C THR A 450 7.35 17.33 14.94
N ALA A 451 6.56 18.26 14.42
CA ALA A 451 5.47 17.97 13.49
C ALA A 451 5.98 17.37 12.17
N LEU A 452 7.11 17.86 11.65
CA LEU A 452 7.73 17.33 10.44
C LEU A 452 8.25 15.90 10.66
N SER A 453 8.94 15.63 11.78
CA SER A 453 9.43 14.29 12.12
C SER A 453 8.28 13.28 12.26
N LEU A 454 7.20 13.68 12.94
CA LEU A 454 5.97 12.91 13.03
C LEU A 454 5.35 12.63 11.66
N GLY A 455 5.17 13.67 10.84
CA GLY A 455 4.59 13.55 9.50
C GLY A 455 5.38 12.61 8.60
N LEU A 456 6.72 12.72 8.59
CA LEU A 456 7.59 11.83 7.84
C LEU A 456 7.55 10.38 8.35
N THR A 457 7.47 10.20 9.67
CA THR A 457 7.33 8.87 10.29
C THR A 457 6.02 8.21 9.84
N VAL A 458 4.89 8.92 9.97
CA VAL A 458 3.57 8.44 9.54
C VAL A 458 3.57 8.11 8.05
N ALA A 459 4.06 9.02 7.20
CA ALA A 459 4.12 8.81 5.76
C ALA A 459 4.96 7.58 5.39
N SER A 460 6.09 7.37 6.06
CA SER A 460 6.96 6.22 5.81
C SER A 460 6.29 4.91 6.24
N LEU A 461 5.64 4.89 7.41
CA LEU A 461 4.89 3.71 7.87
C LEU A 461 3.72 3.37 6.94
N LEU A 462 3.00 4.38 6.44
CA LEU A 462 1.93 4.18 5.44
C LEU A 462 2.48 3.60 4.14
N CYS A 463 3.58 4.18 3.63
CA CYS A 463 4.26 3.70 2.44
C CYS A 463 4.69 2.24 2.59
N GLN A 464 5.29 1.88 3.73
CA GLN A 464 5.64 0.50 4.04
C GLN A 464 4.44 -0.44 3.96
N ARG A 465 3.31 -0.08 4.58
CA ARG A 465 2.10 -0.92 4.60
C ARG A 465 1.52 -1.10 3.20
N ILE A 466 1.44 -0.02 2.43
CA ILE A 466 0.90 -0.03 1.07
C ILE A 466 1.80 -0.86 0.14
N LEU A 467 3.12 -0.64 0.20
CA LEU A 467 4.08 -1.41 -0.61
C LEU A 467 4.05 -2.89 -0.25
N ASN A 468 3.94 -3.24 1.03
CA ASN A 468 3.86 -4.63 1.45
C ASN A 468 2.58 -5.29 0.94
N ALA A 469 1.43 -4.63 1.07
CA ALA A 469 0.17 -5.14 0.52
C ALA A 469 0.19 -5.25 -1.01
N TYR A 470 0.94 -4.38 -1.69
CA TYR A 470 1.04 -4.38 -3.15
C TYR A 470 2.00 -5.44 -3.71
N PHE A 471 3.03 -5.84 -2.97
CA PHE A 471 4.07 -6.77 -3.45
C PHE A 471 4.06 -8.15 -2.79
N TYR A 472 3.36 -8.34 -1.67
CA TYR A 472 3.37 -9.58 -0.91
C TYR A 472 1.95 -10.09 -0.64
N ASP A 473 1.80 -11.40 -0.56
CA ASP A 473 0.58 -12.07 -0.13
C ASP A 473 0.42 -11.94 1.38
N SER A 474 -0.75 -11.46 1.83
CA SER A 474 -1.01 -11.18 3.24
C SER A 474 -1.08 -12.43 4.12
N LEU A 475 -1.47 -13.58 3.54
CA LEU A 475 -1.62 -14.84 4.27
C LEU A 475 -0.27 -15.56 4.45
N THR A 476 0.44 -15.79 3.35
CA THR A 476 1.68 -16.58 3.35
C THR A 476 2.94 -15.74 3.56
N GLY A 477 2.87 -14.42 3.38
CA GLY A 477 4.03 -13.52 3.42
C GLY A 477 4.99 -13.70 2.24
N LEU A 478 4.62 -14.51 1.24
CA LEU A 478 5.41 -14.69 0.01
C LEU A 478 5.21 -13.50 -0.93
N PRO A 479 6.17 -13.23 -1.83
CA PRO A 479 5.94 -12.39 -3.00
C PRO A 479 4.63 -12.75 -3.70
N ASN A 480 3.87 -11.73 -4.11
CA ASN A 480 2.70 -11.93 -4.96
C ASN A 480 3.09 -11.95 -6.44
N ARG A 481 2.11 -12.15 -7.33
CA ARG A 481 2.33 -12.15 -8.79
C ARG A 481 3.05 -10.90 -9.29
N THR A 482 2.75 -9.73 -8.76
CA THR A 482 3.38 -8.46 -9.18
C THR A 482 4.87 -8.45 -8.86
N LEU A 483 5.25 -8.83 -7.64
CA LEU A 483 6.67 -8.91 -7.26
C LEU A 483 7.38 -10.02 -8.02
N PHE A 484 6.74 -11.18 -8.20
CA PHE A 484 7.28 -12.30 -8.97
C PHE A 484 7.62 -11.90 -10.41
N MET A 485 6.71 -11.20 -11.10
CA MET A 485 6.94 -10.68 -12.45
C MET A 485 8.11 -9.70 -12.51
N ARG A 486 8.21 -8.81 -11.52
CA ARG A 486 9.33 -7.86 -11.43
C ARG A 486 10.66 -8.60 -11.28
N GLN A 487 10.72 -9.58 -10.37
CA GLN A 487 11.91 -10.39 -10.13
C GLN A 487 12.31 -11.24 -11.34
N LEU A 488 11.35 -11.75 -12.12
CA LEU A 488 11.64 -12.43 -13.38
C LEU A 488 12.32 -11.50 -14.41
N ARG A 489 11.85 -10.25 -14.52
CA ARG A 489 12.45 -9.24 -15.42
C ARG A 489 13.86 -8.85 -14.94
N GLU A 490 14.03 -8.63 -13.64
CA GLU A 490 15.33 -8.34 -13.03
C GLU A 490 16.32 -9.50 -13.27
N LEU A 491 15.87 -10.74 -13.08
CA LEU A 491 16.68 -11.93 -13.32
C LEU A 491 17.05 -12.09 -14.80
N LYS A 492 16.13 -11.81 -15.73
CA LYS A 492 16.45 -11.76 -17.17
C LYS A 492 17.54 -10.72 -17.44
N GLN A 493 17.40 -9.49 -16.93
CA GLN A 493 18.37 -8.41 -17.15
C GLN A 493 19.74 -8.73 -16.57
N GLN A 494 19.79 -9.31 -15.36
CA GLN A 494 21.03 -9.67 -14.69
C GLN A 494 21.82 -10.77 -15.43
N TYR A 495 21.13 -11.67 -16.12
CA TYR A 495 21.72 -12.86 -16.73
C TYR A 495 21.63 -12.90 -18.27
N TYR A 496 21.26 -11.79 -18.91
CA TYR A 496 21.27 -11.65 -20.37
C TYR A 496 22.70 -11.58 -20.90
N TYR A 497 23.29 -12.76 -21.16
CA TYR A 497 24.62 -12.90 -21.73
C TYR A 497 24.59 -13.93 -22.87
N PRO A 498 24.82 -13.51 -24.14
CA PRO A 498 24.73 -14.38 -25.31
C PRO A 498 25.69 -15.59 -25.29
N GLN A 499 26.76 -15.52 -24.51
CA GLN A 499 27.84 -16.52 -24.49
C GLN A 499 27.70 -17.60 -23.40
N GLN A 500 26.64 -17.59 -22.59
CA GLN A 500 26.43 -18.59 -21.53
C GLN A 500 25.22 -19.48 -21.81
N SER A 501 25.42 -20.80 -21.74
CA SER A 501 24.35 -21.82 -21.83
C SER A 501 23.53 -21.88 -20.54
N ARG A 502 22.81 -20.81 -20.22
CA ARG A 502 21.89 -20.71 -19.08
C ARG A 502 20.46 -20.64 -19.56
N SER A 503 19.56 -21.33 -18.87
CA SER A 503 18.12 -21.24 -19.08
C SER A 503 17.44 -20.71 -17.82
N MET A 504 16.37 -19.96 -17.99
CA MET A 504 15.40 -19.70 -16.93
C MET A 504 14.43 -20.88 -16.89
N MET A 505 14.17 -21.40 -15.69
CA MET A 505 13.12 -22.38 -15.43
C MET A 505 12.05 -21.71 -14.56
N VAL A 506 10.79 -21.83 -14.96
CA VAL A 506 9.62 -21.43 -14.16
C VAL A 506 8.75 -22.65 -13.92
N ILE A 507 8.35 -22.85 -12.66
CA ILE A 507 7.45 -23.91 -12.23
C ILE A 507 6.22 -23.25 -11.62
N CYS A 508 5.04 -23.62 -12.10
CA CYS A 508 3.76 -23.30 -11.46
C CYS A 508 3.23 -24.55 -10.75
N ILE A 509 2.69 -24.38 -9.56
CA ILE A 509 2.22 -25.45 -8.66
C ILE A 509 0.81 -25.09 -8.23
N ASP A 510 -0.12 -26.03 -8.33
CA ASP A 510 -1.52 -25.90 -7.92
C ASP A 510 -1.86 -27.02 -6.92
N LEU A 511 -2.58 -26.68 -5.85
CA LEU A 511 -3.03 -27.65 -4.85
C LEU A 511 -4.33 -28.31 -5.32
N ASP A 512 -4.28 -29.62 -5.56
CA ASP A 512 -5.46 -30.33 -6.06
C ASP A 512 -6.59 -30.33 -5.02
N ARG A 513 -7.83 -30.22 -5.51
CA ARG A 513 -9.06 -30.25 -4.69
C ARG A 513 -9.09 -29.22 -3.56
N PHE A 514 -8.32 -28.13 -3.62
CA PHE A 514 -8.30 -27.09 -2.59
C PHE A 514 -9.69 -26.53 -2.26
N LYS A 515 -10.53 -26.31 -3.29
CA LYS A 515 -11.92 -25.87 -3.10
C LYS A 515 -12.74 -26.87 -2.27
N MET A 516 -12.61 -28.17 -2.54
CA MET A 516 -13.30 -29.21 -1.78
C MET A 516 -12.85 -29.24 -0.32
N ILE A 517 -11.57 -28.97 -0.05
CA ILE A 517 -11.05 -28.85 1.32
C ILE A 517 -11.66 -27.65 2.03
N ASN A 518 -11.77 -26.49 1.37
CA ASN A 518 -12.47 -25.33 1.93
C ASN A 518 -13.95 -25.61 2.20
N ASP A 519 -14.63 -26.28 1.26
CA ASP A 519 -16.05 -26.58 1.37
C ASP A 519 -16.33 -27.61 2.49
N ALA A 520 -15.41 -28.56 2.71
CA ALA A 520 -15.56 -29.63 3.71
C ALA A 520 -15.07 -29.25 5.12
N LEU A 521 -13.95 -28.53 5.23
CA LEU A 521 -13.26 -28.23 6.51
C LEU A 521 -13.27 -26.74 6.88
N GLY A 522 -13.81 -25.89 6.01
CA GLY A 522 -13.88 -24.44 6.18
C GLY A 522 -12.62 -23.70 5.73
N TYR A 523 -12.76 -22.39 5.49
CA TYR A 523 -11.69 -21.53 4.96
C TYR A 523 -10.44 -21.47 5.85
N GLN A 524 -10.59 -21.60 7.17
CA GLN A 524 -9.43 -21.63 8.08
C GLN A 524 -8.53 -22.84 7.83
N ALA A 525 -9.09 -24.01 7.49
CA ALA A 525 -8.30 -25.19 7.15
C ALA A 525 -7.56 -25.00 5.83
N GLY A 526 -8.19 -24.36 4.84
CA GLY A 526 -7.52 -23.98 3.59
C GLY A 526 -6.39 -22.97 3.79
N ASP A 527 -6.60 -21.96 4.64
CA ASP A 527 -5.56 -21.00 4.99
C ASP A 527 -4.35 -21.68 5.62
N TRP A 528 -4.58 -22.61 6.55
CA TRP A 528 -3.53 -23.43 7.15
C TRP A 528 -2.82 -24.31 6.13
N LEU A 529 -3.54 -24.91 5.19
CA LEU A 529 -2.97 -25.71 4.12
C LEU A 529 -2.04 -24.85 3.23
N LEU A 530 -2.45 -23.64 2.88
CA LEU A 530 -1.62 -22.70 2.11
C LEU A 530 -0.36 -22.28 2.86
N ILE A 531 -0.48 -21.92 4.14
CA ILE A 531 0.66 -21.55 5.00
C ILE A 531 1.64 -22.72 5.13
N THR A 532 1.13 -23.93 5.37
CA THR A 532 1.94 -25.14 5.55
C THR A 532 2.64 -25.52 4.25
N THR A 533 1.95 -25.41 3.11
CA THR A 533 2.52 -25.60 1.78
C THR A 533 3.64 -24.61 1.51
N ALA A 534 3.42 -23.32 1.79
CA ALA A 534 4.44 -22.29 1.66
C ALA A 534 5.69 -22.59 2.49
N CYS A 535 5.51 -23.04 3.74
CA CYS A 535 6.60 -23.43 4.63
C CYS A 535 7.37 -24.66 4.12
N ARG A 536 6.64 -25.71 3.71
CA ARG A 536 7.23 -26.96 3.20
C ARG A 536 8.00 -26.73 1.89
N LEU A 537 7.49 -25.90 0.98
CA LEU A 537 8.19 -25.46 -0.22
C LEU A 537 9.46 -24.70 0.15
N ARG A 538 9.36 -23.67 0.99
CA ARG A 538 10.49 -22.81 1.34
C ARG A 538 11.64 -23.59 1.98
N LYS A 539 11.35 -24.58 2.84
CA LYS A 539 12.36 -25.43 3.48
C LYS A 539 13.17 -26.27 2.49
N ASN A 540 12.58 -26.62 1.35
CA ASN A 540 13.18 -27.46 0.31
C ASN A 540 13.78 -26.65 -0.85
N LEU A 541 13.69 -25.31 -0.82
CA LEU A 541 14.24 -24.43 -1.84
C LEU A 541 15.57 -23.81 -1.39
N ALA A 542 16.50 -23.67 -2.33
CA ALA A 542 17.77 -22.97 -2.09
C ALA A 542 17.55 -21.44 -2.04
N GLU A 543 18.41 -20.73 -1.31
CA GLU A 543 18.29 -19.27 -1.08
C GLU A 543 18.20 -18.42 -2.37
N LYS A 544 18.81 -18.87 -3.47
CA LYS A 544 18.85 -18.12 -4.74
C LYS A 544 17.67 -18.40 -5.69
N VAL A 545 16.54 -18.83 -5.14
CA VAL A 545 15.34 -19.17 -5.91
C VAL A 545 14.25 -18.14 -5.64
N ILE A 546 13.63 -17.63 -6.71
CA ILE A 546 12.45 -16.79 -6.59
C ILE A 546 11.25 -17.70 -6.29
N PHE A 547 10.51 -17.41 -5.22
CA PHE A 547 9.35 -18.17 -4.80
C PHE A 547 8.21 -17.22 -4.43
N ALA A 548 7.01 -17.47 -4.97
CA ALA A 548 5.86 -16.59 -4.85
C ALA A 548 4.55 -17.39 -4.75
N ARG A 549 3.50 -16.75 -4.20
CA ARG A 549 2.11 -17.17 -4.36
C ARG A 549 1.46 -16.27 -5.41
N VAL A 550 1.01 -16.84 -6.51
CA VAL A 550 0.59 -16.09 -7.71
C VAL A 550 -0.92 -16.06 -7.93
N GLY A 551 -1.64 -16.97 -7.29
CA GLY A 551 -3.09 -17.12 -7.36
C GLY A 551 -3.60 -17.86 -6.12
N GLY A 552 -4.93 -18.05 -6.02
CA GLY A 552 -5.61 -18.61 -4.84
C GLY A 552 -4.86 -19.76 -4.19
N ASP A 553 -4.80 -20.90 -4.87
CA ASP A 553 -4.08 -22.12 -4.51
C ASP A 553 -2.80 -22.35 -5.32
N GLU A 554 -2.35 -21.31 -6.03
CA GLU A 554 -1.26 -21.38 -7.00
C GLU A 554 0.03 -20.74 -6.49
N PHE A 555 1.13 -21.49 -6.57
CA PHE A 555 2.48 -21.07 -6.25
C PHE A 555 3.36 -21.06 -7.50
N ALA A 556 4.37 -20.19 -7.52
CA ALA A 556 5.33 -20.12 -8.61
C ALA A 556 6.77 -20.05 -8.10
N ILE A 557 7.64 -20.78 -8.79
CA ILE A 557 9.07 -20.86 -8.51
C ILE A 557 9.84 -20.52 -9.78
N ALA A 558 10.87 -19.69 -9.67
CA ALA A 558 11.76 -19.38 -10.79
C ALA A 558 13.23 -19.45 -10.41
N LYS A 559 14.04 -20.03 -11.30
CA LYS A 559 15.46 -20.26 -11.07
C LYS A 559 16.25 -20.20 -12.39
N VAL A 560 17.47 -19.66 -12.34
CA VAL A 560 18.46 -19.83 -13.41
C VAL A 560 19.13 -21.20 -13.28
N ILE A 561 19.14 -21.94 -14.37
CA ILE A 561 19.72 -23.28 -14.44
C ILE A 561 20.73 -23.37 -15.57
N THR A 562 21.70 -24.27 -15.42
CA THR A 562 22.70 -24.61 -16.45
C THR A 562 22.38 -25.95 -17.12
N ASP A 563 21.65 -26.84 -16.43
CA ASP A 563 21.27 -28.16 -16.92
C ASP A 563 19.81 -28.45 -16.57
N ARG A 564 19.01 -28.78 -17.60
CA ARG A 564 17.58 -29.09 -17.45
C ARG A 564 17.34 -30.42 -16.74
N ALA A 565 18.14 -31.45 -17.00
CA ALA A 565 17.96 -32.77 -16.40
C ALA A 565 18.21 -32.74 -14.89
N ILE A 566 19.25 -32.02 -14.45
CA ILE A 566 19.55 -31.83 -13.02
C ILE A 566 18.43 -31.02 -12.34
N ALA A 567 17.92 -29.99 -13.01
CA ALA A 567 16.83 -29.18 -12.49
C ALA A 567 15.54 -30.00 -12.31
N LEU A 568 15.18 -30.82 -13.30
CA LEU A 568 14.02 -31.71 -13.23
C LEU A 568 14.17 -32.75 -12.13
N LYS A 569 15.35 -33.37 -11.97
CA LYS A 569 15.61 -34.32 -10.88
C LYS A 569 15.40 -33.68 -9.50
N SER A 570 15.91 -32.46 -9.31
CA SER A 570 15.73 -31.71 -8.05
C SER A 570 14.25 -31.38 -7.81
N PHE A 571 13.51 -31.06 -8.87
CA PHE A 571 12.08 -30.81 -8.79
C PHE A 571 11.28 -32.06 -8.40
N HIS A 572 11.59 -33.23 -8.94
CA HIS A 572 10.92 -34.48 -8.55
C HIS A 572 11.09 -34.82 -7.06
N GLN A 573 12.25 -34.51 -6.48
CA GLN A 573 12.46 -34.66 -5.04
C GLN A 573 11.53 -33.72 -4.25
N LEU A 574 11.43 -32.46 -4.66
CA LEU A 574 10.51 -31.49 -4.06
C LEU A 574 9.04 -31.92 -4.20
N GLN A 575 8.65 -32.50 -5.34
CA GLN A 575 7.30 -33.02 -5.55
C GLN A 575 6.98 -34.19 -4.60
N THR A 576 7.96 -35.06 -4.33
CA THR A 576 7.80 -36.18 -3.40
C THR A 576 7.52 -35.69 -1.97
N GLU A 577 8.23 -34.64 -1.53
CA GLU A 577 7.99 -33.98 -0.24
C GLU A 577 6.61 -33.34 -0.16
N LEU A 578 6.11 -32.75 -1.24
CA LEU A 578 4.79 -32.11 -1.29
C LEU A 578 3.63 -33.10 -1.15
N ASN A 579 3.80 -34.33 -1.63
CA ASN A 579 2.78 -35.38 -1.56
C ASN A 579 2.66 -36.03 -0.16
N LEU A 580 3.51 -35.67 0.79
CA LEU A 580 3.35 -36.12 2.18
C LEU A 580 2.05 -35.56 2.78
N PRO A 581 1.31 -36.31 3.60
CA PRO A 581 0.08 -35.81 4.23
C PRO A 581 0.30 -34.48 4.96
N PHE A 582 -0.72 -33.63 4.94
CA PHE A 582 -0.77 -32.40 5.71
C PHE A 582 -1.54 -32.66 7.00
N ASP A 583 -0.97 -32.25 8.13
CA ASP A 583 -1.67 -32.24 9.40
C ASP A 583 -2.51 -30.95 9.47
N LEU A 584 -3.82 -31.11 9.28
CA LEU A 584 -4.79 -30.03 9.39
C LEU A 584 -5.61 -30.28 10.66
N GLN A 585 -5.22 -29.61 11.74
CA GLN A 585 -5.92 -29.63 13.04
C GLN A 585 -6.12 -31.05 13.63
N GLY A 586 -5.13 -31.94 13.49
CA GLY A 586 -5.18 -33.31 14.02
C GLY A 586 -5.80 -34.33 13.08
N SER A 587 -6.20 -33.92 11.86
CA SER A 587 -6.59 -34.81 10.77
C SER A 587 -5.50 -34.88 9.72
N GLN A 588 -5.14 -36.09 9.28
CA GLN A 588 -4.20 -36.27 8.18
C GLN A 588 -4.96 -36.18 6.86
N THR A 589 -4.77 -35.08 6.15
CA THR A 589 -5.37 -34.84 4.83
C THR A 589 -4.29 -35.02 3.77
N SER A 590 -4.45 -36.01 2.92
CA SER A 590 -3.63 -36.16 1.71
C SER A 590 -4.18 -35.23 0.62
N THR A 591 -3.41 -34.22 0.23
CA THR A 591 -3.63 -33.49 -1.02
C THR A 591 -2.45 -33.73 -1.96
N THR A 592 -2.74 -33.79 -3.25
CA THR A 592 -1.73 -33.87 -4.31
C THR A 592 -1.48 -32.50 -4.90
N VAL A 593 -0.35 -32.36 -5.60
CA VAL A 593 -0.02 -31.12 -6.30
C VAL A 593 0.12 -31.38 -7.79
N THR A 594 -0.52 -30.53 -8.58
CA THR A 594 -0.36 -30.50 -10.03
C THR A 594 0.65 -29.42 -10.39
N THR A 595 1.57 -29.73 -11.30
CA THR A 595 2.67 -28.80 -11.62
C THR A 595 2.92 -28.64 -13.12
N GLY A 596 3.29 -27.43 -13.52
CA GLY A 596 3.66 -27.08 -14.89
C GLY A 596 5.03 -26.44 -14.94
N ILE A 597 5.88 -26.90 -15.86
CA ILE A 597 7.28 -26.48 -15.94
C ILE A 597 7.56 -25.89 -17.32
N ALA A 598 8.14 -24.69 -17.38
CA ALA A 598 8.61 -24.09 -18.63
C ALA A 598 10.09 -23.72 -18.55
N PHE A 599 10.77 -23.88 -19.67
CA PHE A 599 12.17 -23.51 -19.85
C PHE A 599 12.30 -22.47 -20.96
N HIS A 600 13.10 -21.43 -20.74
CA HIS A 600 13.50 -20.51 -21.80
C HIS A 600 15.00 -20.27 -21.75
N SER A 601 15.65 -20.25 -22.92
CA SER A 601 17.06 -19.86 -23.01
C SER A 601 17.22 -18.39 -22.66
N LEU A 602 18.22 -18.05 -21.83
CA LEU A 602 18.58 -16.66 -21.52
C LEU A 602 19.45 -16.02 -22.61
N ALA A 603 19.92 -16.80 -23.59
CA ALA A 603 20.66 -16.30 -24.75
C ALA A 603 19.76 -15.72 -25.85
N THR A 604 18.44 -15.94 -25.76
CA THR A 604 17.42 -15.44 -26.70
C THR A 604 16.59 -14.38 -26.01
N ASP A 605 16.14 -13.36 -26.74
CA ASP A 605 15.19 -12.40 -26.20
C ASP A 605 13.78 -13.03 -26.07
N PHE A 606 13.10 -12.78 -24.96
CA PHE A 606 11.74 -13.24 -24.68
C PHE A 606 11.08 -12.37 -23.61
N ASP A 607 9.75 -12.28 -23.60
CA ASP A 607 9.05 -11.64 -22.48
C ASP A 607 9.01 -12.60 -21.28
N PRO A 608 9.48 -12.22 -20.08
CA PRO A 608 9.33 -13.04 -18.89
C PRO A 608 7.87 -13.44 -18.56
N GLU A 609 6.89 -12.69 -19.06
CA GLU A 609 5.48 -13.09 -18.95
C GLU A 609 5.13 -14.32 -19.83
N ASP A 610 5.85 -14.53 -20.94
CA ASP A 610 5.66 -15.69 -21.82
C ASP A 610 6.07 -16.99 -21.16
N ILE A 611 7.22 -17.03 -20.47
CA ILE A 611 7.67 -18.25 -19.78
C ILE A 611 6.74 -18.60 -18.62
N PHE A 612 6.24 -17.60 -17.87
CA PHE A 612 5.26 -17.84 -16.82
C PHE A 612 3.94 -18.39 -17.36
N ARG A 613 3.41 -17.78 -18.42
CA ARG A 613 2.21 -18.27 -19.12
C ARG A 613 2.39 -19.68 -19.69
N SER A 614 3.59 -20.00 -20.18
CA SER A 614 3.93 -21.34 -20.66
C SER A 614 3.90 -22.37 -19.54
N ALA A 615 4.43 -22.03 -18.35
CA ALA A 615 4.39 -22.90 -17.18
C ALA A 615 2.94 -23.12 -16.69
N LEU A 616 2.12 -22.06 -16.63
CA LEU A 616 0.69 -22.17 -16.31
C LEU A 616 -0.06 -23.05 -17.31
N THR A 617 0.22 -22.90 -18.62
CA THR A 617 -0.42 -23.72 -19.67
C THR A 617 -0.12 -25.21 -19.45
N ALA A 618 1.15 -25.53 -19.15
CA ALA A 618 1.54 -26.91 -18.87
C ALA A 618 0.84 -27.45 -17.60
N MET A 619 0.73 -26.63 -16.56
CA MET A 619 0.05 -26.99 -15.31
C MET A 619 -1.42 -27.32 -15.53
N TYR A 620 -2.16 -26.46 -16.25
CA TYR A 620 -3.58 -26.72 -16.54
C TYR A 620 -3.77 -27.95 -17.42
N GLN A 621 -2.87 -28.22 -18.36
CA GLN A 621 -2.91 -29.47 -19.13
C GLN A 621 -2.64 -30.71 -18.27
N ALA A 622 -1.68 -30.63 -17.34
CA ALA A 622 -1.45 -31.70 -16.37
C ALA A 622 -2.74 -31.97 -15.57
N LYS A 623 -3.37 -30.90 -15.06
CA LYS A 623 -4.63 -30.96 -14.30
C LYS A 623 -5.74 -31.62 -15.09
N ALA A 624 -5.91 -31.21 -16.34
CA ALA A 624 -6.96 -31.72 -17.22
C ALA A 624 -6.71 -33.16 -17.70
N SER A 625 -5.47 -33.63 -17.69
CA SER A 625 -5.13 -35.01 -18.08
C SER A 625 -5.52 -36.05 -17.02
N GLY A 626 -5.62 -35.65 -15.74
CA GLY A 626 -5.91 -36.51 -14.58
C GLY A 626 -4.89 -37.63 -14.30
N LYS A 627 -4.01 -37.95 -15.26
CA LYS A 627 -3.07 -39.08 -15.23
C LYS A 627 -1.66 -38.66 -14.85
N ILE A 628 -1.30 -37.38 -15.00
CA ILE A 628 0.07 -36.89 -14.83
C ILE A 628 0.09 -35.71 -13.85
N SER A 629 0.83 -35.85 -12.75
CA SER A 629 0.98 -34.83 -11.70
C SER A 629 1.95 -33.69 -12.05
N HIS A 630 2.65 -33.77 -13.18
CA HIS A 630 3.54 -32.72 -13.66
C HIS A 630 3.64 -32.72 -15.20
N GLN A 631 3.73 -31.55 -15.82
CA GLN A 631 3.90 -31.43 -17.27
C GLN A 631 4.96 -30.40 -17.62
N VAL A 632 5.89 -30.78 -18.50
CA VAL A 632 6.83 -29.83 -19.12
C VAL A 632 6.18 -29.24 -20.36
N PHE A 633 6.19 -27.92 -20.47
CA PHE A 633 5.64 -27.18 -21.61
C PHE A 633 6.33 -27.60 -22.92
N ALA A 634 5.51 -27.99 -23.89
CA ALA A 634 5.88 -28.19 -25.28
C ALA A 634 5.07 -27.25 -26.16
N HIS A 635 5.64 -26.72 -27.23
CA HIS A 635 4.98 -25.71 -28.07
C HIS A 635 3.62 -26.16 -28.66
N LYS A 636 3.41 -27.48 -28.84
CA LYS A 636 2.12 -28.05 -29.29
C LYS A 636 0.98 -27.85 -28.28
N MET A 637 1.31 -27.76 -26.99
CA MET A 637 0.36 -27.65 -25.88
C MET A 637 -0.49 -26.38 -25.94
N ARG A 638 0.12 -25.25 -26.32
CA ARG A 638 -0.62 -23.99 -26.45
C ARG A 638 -1.69 -24.05 -27.53
N ALA A 639 -1.41 -24.75 -28.64
CA ALA A 639 -2.38 -24.93 -29.72
C ALA A 639 -3.51 -25.89 -29.32
N GLU A 640 -3.20 -26.95 -28.57
CA GLU A 640 -4.18 -27.91 -28.06
C GLU A 640 -5.12 -27.28 -27.02
N ALA A 641 -4.59 -26.47 -26.10
CA ALA A 641 -5.41 -25.76 -25.11
C ALA A 641 -6.40 -24.78 -25.76
N LEU A 642 -5.95 -24.03 -26.79
CA LEU A 642 -6.84 -23.16 -27.56
C LEU A 642 -7.89 -23.95 -28.36
N LYS A 643 -7.50 -25.06 -28.98
CA LYS A 643 -8.44 -25.93 -29.70
C LYS A 643 -9.51 -26.52 -28.79
N ARG A 644 -9.14 -26.90 -27.56
CA ARG A 644 -10.06 -27.41 -26.55
C ARG A 644 -11.09 -26.36 -26.12
N LEU A 645 -10.64 -25.16 -25.78
CA LEU A 645 -11.55 -24.06 -25.42
C LEU A 645 -12.54 -23.72 -26.55
N GLN A 646 -12.08 -23.76 -27.81
CA GLN A 646 -12.98 -23.58 -28.95
C GLN A 646 -13.98 -24.74 -29.07
N LEU A 647 -13.53 -25.98 -28.88
CA LEU A 647 -14.40 -27.16 -28.93
C LEU A 647 -15.45 -27.16 -27.81
N GLU A 648 -15.11 -26.68 -26.61
CA GLU A 648 -16.05 -26.47 -25.51
C GLU A 648 -17.13 -25.45 -25.86
N ALA A 649 -16.75 -24.31 -26.44
CA ALA A 649 -17.70 -23.29 -26.87
C ALA A 649 -18.62 -23.80 -27.98
N ASP A 650 -18.08 -24.52 -28.96
CA ASP A 650 -18.84 -25.09 -30.07
C ASP A 650 -19.82 -26.17 -29.58
N LEU A 651 -19.43 -26.99 -28.60
CA LEU A 651 -20.27 -28.06 -28.05
C LEU A 651 -21.54 -27.50 -27.36
N TYR A 652 -21.42 -26.38 -26.65
CA TYR A 652 -22.57 -25.72 -26.03
C TYR A 652 -23.58 -25.19 -27.05
N GLU A 653 -23.10 -24.67 -28.18
CA GLU A 653 -23.97 -24.19 -29.25
C GLU A 653 -24.59 -25.36 -30.03
N ALA A 654 -23.83 -26.42 -30.29
CA ALA A 654 -24.29 -27.62 -30.99
C ALA A 654 -25.50 -28.28 -30.29
N ILE A 655 -25.51 -28.32 -28.96
CA ILE A 655 -26.65 -28.86 -28.19
C ILE A 655 -27.90 -28.01 -28.38
N LYS A 656 -27.77 -26.68 -28.47
CA LYS A 656 -28.90 -25.76 -28.70
C LYS A 656 -29.41 -25.83 -30.12
N GLN A 657 -28.52 -25.97 -31.09
CA GLN A 657 -28.83 -25.99 -32.52
C GLN A 657 -29.19 -27.40 -33.05
N GLN A 658 -29.23 -28.41 -32.17
CA GLN A 658 -29.57 -29.80 -32.53
C GLN A 658 -28.66 -30.37 -33.64
N GLU A 659 -27.35 -30.15 -33.54
CA GLU A 659 -26.36 -30.57 -34.55
C GLU A 659 -25.95 -32.07 -34.44
N PHE A 660 -26.64 -32.83 -33.60
CA PHE A 660 -26.35 -34.24 -33.34
C PHE A 660 -27.31 -35.16 -34.10
N GLU A 661 -26.77 -36.30 -34.55
CA GLU A 661 -27.55 -37.37 -35.17
C GLU A 661 -27.17 -38.74 -34.60
N LEU A 662 -28.09 -39.70 -34.63
CA LEU A 662 -27.84 -41.08 -34.19
C LEU A 662 -27.59 -41.99 -35.38
N TYR A 663 -26.52 -42.76 -35.29
CA TYR A 663 -26.22 -43.86 -36.21
C TYR A 663 -26.49 -45.15 -35.48
N TYR A 664 -26.89 -46.19 -36.21
CA TYR A 664 -27.34 -47.43 -35.64
C TYR A 664 -26.50 -48.57 -36.20
N GLN A 665 -25.81 -49.28 -35.31
CA GLN A 665 -25.03 -50.45 -35.69
C GLN A 665 -25.84 -51.72 -35.44
N PRO A 666 -26.10 -52.56 -36.45
CA PRO A 666 -26.91 -53.76 -36.28
C PRO A 666 -26.18 -54.84 -35.47
N ILE A 667 -26.90 -55.43 -34.53
CA ILE A 667 -26.49 -56.58 -33.73
C ILE A 667 -27.15 -57.83 -34.29
N PHE A 668 -26.36 -58.81 -34.71
CA PHE A 668 -26.84 -60.04 -35.34
C PHE A 668 -26.81 -61.21 -34.36
N ASN A 669 -27.84 -62.04 -34.38
CA ASN A 669 -27.77 -63.37 -33.78
C ASN A 669 -26.85 -64.25 -34.62
N LEU A 670 -25.75 -64.75 -34.05
CA LEU A 670 -24.74 -65.51 -34.78
C LEU A 670 -25.24 -66.90 -35.20
N THR A 671 -26.26 -67.42 -34.51
CA THR A 671 -26.88 -68.71 -34.82
C THR A 671 -27.82 -68.60 -36.02
N THR A 672 -28.78 -67.66 -35.98
CA THR A 672 -29.84 -67.50 -37.00
C THR A 672 -29.45 -66.59 -38.16
N GLY A 673 -28.45 -65.72 -37.97
CA GLY A 673 -28.03 -64.72 -38.95
C GLY A 673 -29.01 -63.55 -39.12
N ARG A 674 -30.02 -63.44 -38.24
CA ARG A 674 -31.01 -62.36 -38.24
C ARG A 674 -30.57 -61.21 -37.33
N ILE A 675 -31.04 -60.01 -37.63
CA ILE A 675 -30.86 -58.84 -36.76
C ILE A 675 -31.67 -59.09 -35.48
N SER A 676 -31.06 -58.80 -34.34
CA SER A 676 -31.70 -58.91 -33.01
C SER A 676 -31.86 -57.55 -32.34
N GLY A 677 -31.08 -56.56 -32.75
CA GLY A 677 -31.21 -55.19 -32.27
C GLY A 677 -30.21 -54.27 -32.94
N PHE A 678 -30.12 -53.05 -32.41
CA PHE A 678 -29.16 -52.05 -32.86
C PHE A 678 -28.49 -51.39 -31.65
N GLU A 679 -27.23 -50.97 -31.81
CA GLU A 679 -26.57 -50.03 -30.90
C GLU A 679 -26.68 -48.61 -31.45
N SER A 680 -27.20 -47.69 -30.65
CA SER A 680 -27.28 -46.27 -30.99
C SER A 680 -25.96 -45.56 -30.67
N LEU A 681 -25.40 -44.90 -31.68
CA LEU A 681 -24.10 -44.25 -31.62
C LEU A 681 -24.24 -42.81 -32.09
N ILE A 682 -24.02 -41.87 -31.16
CA ILE A 682 -24.10 -40.44 -31.44
C ILE A 682 -23.02 -39.98 -32.43
N ARG A 683 -23.38 -39.06 -33.33
CA ARG A 683 -22.50 -38.35 -34.26
C ARG A 683 -22.77 -36.84 -34.18
N TRP A 684 -21.73 -36.04 -34.38
CA TRP A 684 -21.85 -34.59 -34.39
C TRP A 684 -21.44 -34.02 -35.74
N HIS A 685 -22.37 -33.32 -36.39
CA HIS A 685 -22.18 -32.64 -37.66
C HIS A 685 -22.11 -31.14 -37.43
N SER A 686 -20.91 -30.65 -37.11
CA SER A 686 -20.70 -29.21 -36.92
C SER A 686 -20.63 -28.49 -38.26
N PRO A 687 -21.39 -27.40 -38.48
CA PRO A 687 -21.31 -26.57 -39.68
C PRO A 687 -19.90 -26.01 -39.95
N GLN A 688 -19.14 -25.76 -38.88
CA GLN A 688 -17.81 -25.16 -38.95
C GLN A 688 -16.68 -26.21 -39.01
N ARG A 689 -16.87 -27.37 -38.38
CA ARG A 689 -15.82 -28.42 -38.26
C ARG A 689 -16.05 -29.64 -39.14
N GLY A 690 -17.23 -29.78 -39.73
CA GLY A 690 -17.66 -31.01 -40.39
C GLY A 690 -17.97 -32.11 -39.38
N PHE A 691 -17.65 -33.35 -39.74
CA PHE A 691 -17.92 -34.52 -38.90
C PHE A 691 -16.96 -34.62 -37.72
N VAL A 692 -17.48 -34.57 -36.50
CA VAL A 692 -16.69 -34.69 -35.26
C VAL A 692 -16.97 -36.06 -34.61
N TYR A 693 -15.90 -36.84 -34.43
CA TYR A 693 -15.98 -38.18 -33.82
C TYR A 693 -16.27 -38.11 -32.31
N PRO A 694 -17.03 -39.06 -31.74
CA PRO A 694 -17.35 -39.11 -30.30
C PRO A 694 -16.15 -38.96 -29.37
N ASP A 695 -15.03 -39.63 -29.67
CA ASP A 695 -13.80 -39.58 -28.86
C ASP A 695 -13.25 -38.16 -28.65
N ALA A 696 -13.59 -37.23 -29.54
CA ALA A 696 -13.15 -35.84 -29.46
C ALA A 696 -14.02 -34.99 -28.54
N PHE A 697 -15.34 -35.25 -28.45
CA PHE A 697 -16.28 -34.37 -27.76
C PHE A 697 -16.95 -35.00 -26.52
N ILE A 698 -17.08 -36.32 -26.44
CA ILE A 698 -17.69 -36.99 -25.27
C ILE A 698 -16.89 -36.72 -23.98
N PRO A 699 -15.55 -36.82 -23.94
CA PRO A 699 -14.78 -36.51 -22.73
C PRO A 699 -14.96 -35.06 -22.26
N ILE A 700 -15.08 -34.13 -23.22
CA ILE A 700 -15.32 -32.71 -22.92
C ILE A 700 -16.74 -32.55 -22.38
N ALA A 701 -17.74 -33.13 -23.05
CA ALA A 701 -19.14 -33.11 -22.61
C ALA A 701 -19.30 -33.63 -21.19
N GLU A 702 -18.59 -34.70 -20.84
CA GLU A 702 -18.55 -35.22 -19.48
C GLU A 702 -17.99 -34.18 -18.52
N GLU A 703 -16.81 -33.64 -18.77
CA GLU A 703 -16.13 -32.69 -17.89
C GLU A 703 -16.97 -31.44 -17.59
N ILE A 704 -17.57 -30.83 -18.61
CA ILE A 704 -18.40 -29.62 -18.47
C ILE A 704 -19.85 -29.93 -18.04
N GLY A 705 -20.22 -31.20 -17.91
CA GLY A 705 -21.57 -31.64 -17.53
C GLY A 705 -22.61 -31.61 -18.66
N ALA A 706 -22.21 -31.25 -19.88
CA ALA A 706 -23.07 -31.26 -21.07
C ALA A 706 -23.49 -32.68 -21.50
N ILE A 707 -22.81 -33.72 -21.03
CA ILE A 707 -23.18 -35.12 -21.30
C ILE A 707 -24.57 -35.50 -20.73
N ILE A 708 -25.03 -34.81 -19.68
CA ILE A 708 -26.33 -35.09 -19.05
C ILE A 708 -27.47 -34.74 -20.01
N PRO A 709 -27.63 -33.47 -20.47
CA PRO A 709 -28.68 -33.13 -21.43
C PRO A 709 -28.49 -33.82 -22.78
N LEU A 710 -27.24 -34.06 -23.21
CA LEU A 710 -26.97 -34.77 -24.45
C LEU A 710 -27.42 -36.23 -24.39
N GLY A 711 -27.10 -36.94 -23.31
CA GLY A 711 -27.48 -38.33 -23.14
C GLY A 711 -28.99 -38.53 -22.92
N GLU A 712 -29.68 -37.57 -22.31
CA GLU A 712 -31.16 -37.55 -22.28
C GLU A 712 -31.75 -37.47 -23.69
N TRP A 713 -31.19 -36.60 -24.54
CA TRP A 713 -31.59 -36.51 -25.95
C TRP A 713 -31.31 -37.80 -26.73
N VAL A 714 -30.11 -38.39 -26.58
CA VAL A 714 -29.74 -39.67 -27.21
C VAL A 714 -30.73 -40.77 -26.83
N LEU A 715 -31.01 -40.92 -25.54
CA LEU A 715 -31.91 -41.95 -25.05
C LEU A 715 -33.33 -41.78 -25.59
N LYS A 716 -33.82 -40.54 -25.61
CA LYS A 716 -35.15 -40.22 -26.16
C LYS A 716 -35.25 -40.52 -27.65
N GLU A 717 -34.26 -40.08 -28.44
CA GLU A 717 -34.25 -40.27 -29.88
C GLU A 717 -34.11 -41.76 -30.26
N ALA A 718 -33.24 -42.51 -29.56
CA ALA A 718 -33.08 -43.94 -29.76
C ALA A 718 -34.37 -44.72 -29.45
N CYS A 719 -35.06 -44.37 -28.34
CA CYS A 719 -36.33 -45.00 -27.99
C CYS A 719 -37.43 -44.67 -29.00
N HIS A 720 -37.50 -43.40 -29.43
CA HIS A 720 -38.46 -42.95 -30.43
C HIS A 720 -38.26 -43.66 -31.76
N GLN A 721 -37.02 -43.75 -32.25
CA GLN A 721 -36.69 -44.41 -33.51
C GLN A 721 -37.01 -45.90 -33.48
N MET A 722 -36.68 -46.61 -32.38
CA MET A 722 -37.02 -48.03 -32.24
C MET A 722 -38.54 -48.25 -32.25
N TYR A 723 -39.30 -47.40 -31.55
CA TYR A 723 -40.76 -47.46 -31.59
C TYR A 723 -41.29 -47.24 -33.01
N GLN A 724 -40.75 -46.27 -33.75
CA GLN A 724 -41.13 -46.06 -35.16
C GLN A 724 -40.87 -47.30 -36.02
N TRP A 725 -39.70 -47.93 -35.88
CA TRP A 725 -39.40 -49.16 -36.60
C TRP A 725 -40.35 -50.30 -36.26
N GLN A 726 -40.69 -50.48 -34.98
CA GLN A 726 -41.66 -51.49 -34.54
C GLN A 726 -43.06 -51.29 -35.14
N GLN A 727 -43.47 -50.04 -35.41
CA GLN A 727 -44.74 -49.75 -36.07
C GLN A 727 -44.69 -49.92 -37.59
N GLN A 728 -43.56 -49.64 -38.21
CA GLN A 728 -43.40 -49.65 -39.67
C GLN A 728 -43.07 -51.04 -40.23
N PHE A 729 -42.31 -51.84 -39.49
CA PHE A 729 -41.77 -53.12 -39.94
C PHE A 729 -42.17 -54.24 -38.98
N THR A 730 -42.93 -55.23 -39.46
CA THR A 730 -43.34 -56.40 -38.67
C THR A 730 -42.14 -57.14 -38.07
N GLU A 731 -41.02 -57.18 -38.80
CA GLU A 731 -39.77 -57.82 -38.38
C GLU A 731 -39.05 -57.07 -37.26
N ALA A 732 -39.36 -55.78 -37.07
CA ALA A 732 -38.79 -54.98 -36.01
C ALA A 732 -39.48 -55.19 -34.66
N SER A 733 -40.65 -55.85 -34.64
CA SER A 733 -41.48 -56.04 -33.43
C SER A 733 -40.77 -56.71 -32.24
N SER A 734 -39.73 -57.51 -32.49
CA SER A 734 -38.93 -58.18 -31.45
C SER A 734 -37.52 -57.61 -31.28
N LEU A 735 -37.18 -56.48 -31.93
CA LEU A 735 -35.84 -55.90 -31.86
C LEU A 735 -35.65 -55.05 -30.60
N PHE A 736 -34.41 -54.99 -30.13
CA PHE A 736 -33.99 -54.10 -29.03
C PHE A 736 -33.06 -52.99 -29.52
N ILE A 737 -32.99 -51.89 -28.77
CA ILE A 737 -32.07 -50.78 -28.96
C ILE A 737 -31.14 -50.67 -27.75
N SER A 738 -29.83 -50.64 -28.02
CA SER A 738 -28.76 -50.46 -27.03
C SER A 738 -28.34 -48.99 -26.98
N VAL A 739 -28.29 -48.39 -25.79
CA VAL A 739 -27.86 -46.99 -25.58
C VAL A 739 -26.76 -46.92 -24.52
N ASN A 740 -25.62 -46.33 -24.89
CA ASN A 740 -24.49 -46.09 -24.00
C ASN A 740 -24.80 -45.03 -22.93
N LEU A 741 -24.46 -45.32 -21.68
CA LEU A 741 -24.65 -44.43 -20.55
C LEU A 741 -23.30 -43.94 -20.01
N SER A 742 -23.15 -42.63 -19.82
CA SER A 742 -21.92 -42.07 -19.22
C SER A 742 -21.88 -42.22 -17.69
N GLY A 743 -20.66 -42.25 -17.12
CA GLY A 743 -20.46 -42.27 -15.66
C GLY A 743 -21.18 -41.15 -14.93
N ARG A 744 -21.16 -39.95 -15.51
CA ARG A 744 -21.84 -38.77 -14.94
C ARG A 744 -23.36 -38.85 -14.97
N GLN A 745 -23.94 -39.55 -15.95
CA GLN A 745 -25.38 -39.82 -15.98
C GLN A 745 -25.79 -40.90 -14.97
N PHE A 746 -24.97 -41.94 -14.82
CA PHE A 746 -25.25 -43.06 -13.92
C PHE A 746 -25.39 -42.63 -12.45
N VAL A 747 -24.63 -41.62 -12.04
CA VAL A 747 -24.69 -41.06 -10.67
C VAL A 747 -25.79 -40.01 -10.48
N GLN A 748 -26.57 -39.66 -11.51
CA GLN A 748 -27.66 -38.69 -11.37
C GLN A 748 -28.80 -39.28 -10.53
N PRO A 749 -29.25 -38.61 -9.45
CA PRO A 749 -30.34 -39.10 -8.61
C PRO A 749 -31.66 -39.34 -9.35
N ASN A 750 -31.91 -38.60 -10.43
CA ASN A 750 -33.15 -38.63 -11.20
C ASN A 750 -33.09 -39.51 -12.46
N LEU A 751 -32.01 -40.27 -12.70
CA LEU A 751 -31.86 -41.05 -13.94
C LEU A 751 -33.00 -42.09 -14.11
N VAL A 752 -33.44 -42.75 -13.04
CA VAL A 752 -34.57 -43.71 -13.10
C VAL A 752 -35.85 -43.01 -13.59
N ASP A 753 -36.16 -41.85 -13.03
CA ASP A 753 -37.33 -41.04 -13.41
C ASP A 753 -37.23 -40.58 -14.86
N THR A 754 -36.03 -40.16 -15.30
CA THR A 754 -35.77 -39.75 -16.69
C THR A 754 -36.02 -40.90 -17.67
N VAL A 755 -35.49 -42.10 -17.40
CA VAL A 755 -35.71 -43.28 -18.25
C VAL A 755 -37.19 -43.65 -18.30
N GLN A 756 -37.86 -43.67 -17.13
CA GLN A 756 -39.28 -43.97 -17.05
C GLN A 756 -40.12 -42.99 -17.87
N ASN A 757 -39.85 -41.69 -17.76
CA ASN A 757 -40.55 -40.66 -18.52
C ASN A 757 -40.29 -40.78 -20.03
N ILE A 758 -39.07 -41.11 -20.46
CA ILE A 758 -38.76 -41.33 -21.88
C ILE A 758 -39.53 -42.54 -22.43
N LEU A 759 -39.57 -43.67 -21.72
CA LEU A 759 -40.34 -44.84 -22.13
C LEU A 759 -41.84 -44.51 -22.24
N GLN A 760 -42.40 -43.80 -21.27
CA GLN A 760 -43.80 -43.37 -21.28
C GLN A 760 -44.12 -42.42 -22.44
N THR A 761 -43.24 -41.46 -22.72
CA THR A 761 -43.46 -40.44 -23.76
C THR A 761 -43.23 -40.98 -25.17
N THR A 762 -42.32 -41.94 -25.35
CA THR A 762 -42.05 -42.57 -26.65
C THR A 762 -42.99 -43.73 -26.95
N GLY A 763 -43.52 -44.40 -25.93
CA GLY A 763 -44.39 -45.56 -26.06
C GLY A 763 -43.64 -46.87 -26.34
N LEU A 764 -42.31 -46.86 -26.26
CA LEU A 764 -41.50 -48.07 -26.45
C LEU A 764 -41.70 -49.05 -25.29
N ASP A 765 -41.86 -50.34 -25.60
CA ASP A 765 -41.87 -51.36 -24.55
C ASP A 765 -40.50 -51.40 -23.84
N SER A 766 -40.54 -51.38 -22.51
CA SER A 766 -39.34 -51.38 -21.67
C SER A 766 -38.36 -52.49 -22.02
N SER A 767 -38.86 -53.68 -22.39
CA SER A 767 -38.03 -54.84 -22.72
C SER A 767 -37.21 -54.68 -24.02
N SER A 768 -37.58 -53.70 -24.85
CA SER A 768 -36.87 -53.33 -26.09
C SER A 768 -35.74 -52.33 -25.85
N LEU A 769 -35.61 -51.74 -24.66
CA LEU A 769 -34.48 -50.86 -24.32
C LEU A 769 -33.40 -51.62 -23.54
N LYS A 770 -32.16 -51.50 -23.99
CA LYS A 770 -30.97 -51.99 -23.30
C LYS A 770 -30.03 -50.82 -23.00
N LEU A 771 -29.66 -50.62 -21.74
CA LEU A 771 -28.65 -49.62 -21.36
C LEU A 771 -27.29 -50.28 -21.22
N GLU A 772 -26.27 -49.67 -21.82
CA GLU A 772 -24.89 -50.15 -21.80
C GLU A 772 -24.06 -49.33 -20.81
N ILE A 773 -23.38 -50.02 -19.90
CA ILE A 773 -22.66 -49.44 -18.77
C ILE A 773 -21.28 -50.07 -18.74
N THR A 774 -20.23 -49.24 -18.70
CA THR A 774 -18.85 -49.75 -18.64
C THR A 774 -18.54 -50.37 -17.29
N GLU A 775 -17.62 -51.36 -17.27
CA GLU A 775 -17.15 -51.99 -16.03
C GLU A 775 -16.66 -50.97 -14.99
N SER A 776 -15.92 -49.96 -15.42
CA SER A 776 -15.33 -48.94 -14.54
C SER A 776 -16.39 -48.11 -13.79
N MET A 777 -17.53 -47.83 -14.43
CA MET A 777 -18.60 -47.03 -13.82
C MET A 777 -19.23 -47.71 -12.60
N VAL A 778 -19.34 -49.04 -12.61
CA VAL A 778 -19.96 -49.80 -11.53
C VAL A 778 -18.99 -49.98 -10.34
N MET A 779 -17.68 -49.89 -10.59
CA MET A 779 -16.64 -50.14 -9.59
C MET A 779 -16.35 -48.96 -8.65
N GLU A 780 -16.73 -47.72 -9.01
CA GLU A 780 -16.45 -46.54 -8.18
C GLU A 780 -17.21 -46.55 -6.83
N ASN A 781 -18.48 -47.00 -6.83
CA ASN A 781 -19.29 -47.15 -5.61
C ASN A 781 -20.28 -48.31 -5.73
N ILE A 782 -19.81 -49.52 -5.45
CA ILE A 782 -20.50 -50.79 -5.68
C ILE A 782 -21.91 -50.83 -5.03
N HIS A 783 -22.06 -50.35 -3.79
CA HIS A 783 -23.34 -50.44 -3.08
C HIS A 783 -24.41 -49.53 -3.68
N GLN A 784 -24.03 -48.29 -4.05
CA GLN A 784 -24.95 -47.36 -4.71
C GLN A 784 -25.24 -47.81 -6.14
N ALA A 785 -24.24 -48.34 -6.84
CA ALA A 785 -24.40 -48.85 -8.19
C ALA A 785 -25.39 -50.01 -8.24
N ILE A 786 -25.30 -50.99 -7.34
CA ILE A 786 -26.26 -52.12 -7.27
C ILE A 786 -27.69 -51.61 -7.08
N ALA A 787 -27.92 -50.71 -6.11
CA ALA A 787 -29.26 -50.15 -5.87
C ALA A 787 -29.81 -49.40 -7.09
N MET A 788 -28.95 -48.67 -7.81
CA MET A 788 -29.33 -47.97 -9.02
C MET A 788 -29.68 -48.94 -10.16
N LEU A 789 -28.88 -49.99 -10.36
CA LEU A 789 -29.12 -51.02 -11.37
C LEU A 789 -30.42 -51.79 -11.06
N ASP A 790 -30.69 -52.12 -9.80
CA ASP A 790 -31.94 -52.77 -9.38
C ASP A 790 -33.16 -51.89 -9.69
N ASN A 791 -33.07 -50.57 -9.41
CA ASN A 791 -34.13 -49.62 -9.73
C ASN A 791 -34.36 -49.49 -11.25
N LEU A 792 -33.29 -49.48 -12.05
CA LEU A 792 -33.40 -49.48 -13.50
C LEU A 792 -34.04 -50.78 -14.00
N LYS A 793 -33.65 -51.94 -13.47
CA LYS A 793 -34.27 -53.24 -13.79
C LYS A 793 -35.75 -53.31 -13.43
N ALA A 794 -36.15 -52.65 -12.33
CA ALA A 794 -37.56 -52.57 -11.94
C ALA A 794 -38.44 -51.85 -12.98
N LEU A 795 -37.86 -51.06 -13.89
CA LEU A 795 -38.58 -50.46 -15.02
C LEU A 795 -38.87 -51.46 -16.16
N GLY A 796 -38.30 -52.66 -16.12
CA GLY A 796 -38.45 -53.69 -17.16
C GLY A 796 -37.42 -53.60 -18.31
N ILE A 797 -36.45 -52.70 -18.21
CA ILE A 797 -35.37 -52.56 -19.20
C ILE A 797 -34.28 -53.62 -19.03
N LYS A 798 -33.47 -53.81 -20.07
CA LYS A 798 -32.29 -54.68 -20.04
C LYS A 798 -31.03 -53.87 -19.73
N LEU A 799 -30.07 -54.50 -19.07
CA LEU A 799 -28.78 -53.90 -18.75
C LEU A 799 -27.64 -54.71 -19.36
N SER A 800 -26.67 -54.02 -19.94
CA SER A 800 -25.48 -54.60 -20.55
C SER A 800 -24.24 -54.05 -19.88
N ILE A 801 -23.27 -54.92 -19.58
CA ILE A 801 -21.93 -54.49 -19.21
C ILE A 801 -21.06 -54.37 -20.47
N ASP A 802 -20.42 -53.23 -20.63
CA ASP A 802 -19.55 -52.90 -21.77
C ASP A 802 -18.07 -52.85 -21.40
N ASP A 803 -17.20 -52.96 -22.40
CA ASP A 803 -15.72 -52.95 -22.29
C ASP A 803 -15.14 -54.00 -21.32
N PHE A 804 -15.83 -55.13 -21.15
CA PHE A 804 -15.46 -56.12 -20.13
C PHE A 804 -14.08 -56.72 -20.39
N GLY A 805 -13.20 -56.68 -19.37
CA GLY A 805 -11.86 -57.26 -19.41
C GLY A 805 -10.72 -56.28 -19.68
N THR A 806 -11.01 -54.99 -19.90
CA THR A 806 -10.01 -53.93 -20.07
C THR A 806 -9.60 -53.24 -18.75
N GLY A 807 -10.31 -53.51 -17.65
CA GLY A 807 -10.15 -52.87 -16.33
C GLY A 807 -9.74 -53.77 -15.16
N PHE A 808 -9.88 -53.26 -13.92
CA PHE A 808 -9.53 -53.97 -12.67
C PHE A 808 -10.43 -55.19 -12.44
N SER A 809 -9.83 -56.32 -12.07
CA SER A 809 -10.47 -57.64 -11.96
C SER A 809 -11.70 -57.70 -11.03
N SER A 810 -12.89 -57.55 -11.61
CA SER A 810 -14.21 -57.48 -10.95
C SER A 810 -14.90 -58.82 -10.66
N PHE A 811 -14.15 -59.93 -10.61
CA PHE A 811 -14.71 -61.27 -10.43
C PHE A 811 -15.55 -61.43 -9.17
N SER A 812 -15.21 -60.73 -8.09
CA SER A 812 -15.86 -60.87 -6.79
C SER A 812 -17.24 -60.20 -6.71
N TYR A 813 -17.59 -59.30 -7.63
CA TYR A 813 -18.84 -58.54 -7.58
C TYR A 813 -19.74 -58.73 -8.80
N LEU A 814 -19.21 -59.24 -9.92
CA LEU A 814 -19.98 -59.43 -11.15
C LEU A 814 -21.26 -60.26 -10.95
N HIS A 815 -21.19 -61.32 -10.12
CA HIS A 815 -22.35 -62.16 -9.78
C HIS A 815 -23.46 -61.44 -8.97
N ARG A 816 -23.20 -60.23 -8.47
CA ARG A 816 -24.14 -59.42 -7.70
C ARG A 816 -24.82 -58.34 -8.53
N PHE A 817 -24.37 -58.08 -9.75
CA PHE A 817 -24.96 -57.06 -10.60
C PHE A 817 -26.10 -57.67 -11.41
N PRO A 818 -27.29 -57.02 -11.46
CA PRO A 818 -28.44 -57.53 -12.19
C PRO A 818 -28.32 -57.23 -13.70
N MET A 819 -27.25 -57.71 -14.34
CA MET A 819 -26.98 -57.52 -15.77
C MET A 819 -27.57 -58.66 -16.60
N ASP A 820 -28.03 -58.37 -17.82
CA ASP A 820 -28.59 -59.35 -18.75
C ASP A 820 -27.60 -59.74 -19.86
N THR A 821 -26.65 -58.86 -20.16
CA THR A 821 -25.77 -59.02 -21.32
C THR A 821 -24.34 -58.61 -20.97
N LEU A 822 -23.38 -59.38 -21.49
CA LEU A 822 -21.96 -59.06 -21.42
C LEU A 822 -21.41 -58.81 -22.83
N LYS A 823 -20.82 -57.63 -23.03
CA LYS A 823 -20.15 -57.28 -24.30
C LYS A 823 -18.66 -57.61 -24.21
N VAL A 824 -18.18 -58.38 -25.18
CA VAL A 824 -16.76 -58.70 -25.33
C VAL A 824 -16.12 -57.64 -26.21
N ASP A 825 -15.22 -56.85 -25.62
CA ASP A 825 -14.55 -55.75 -26.31
C ASP A 825 -13.81 -56.20 -27.57
N ARG A 826 -13.82 -55.31 -28.57
CA ARG A 826 -13.18 -55.49 -29.87
C ARG A 826 -11.72 -55.91 -29.75
N SER A 827 -10.97 -55.41 -28.77
CA SER A 827 -9.54 -55.71 -28.65
C SER A 827 -9.27 -57.19 -28.38
N PHE A 828 -10.21 -57.91 -27.76
CA PHE A 828 -10.10 -59.36 -27.58
C PHE A 828 -10.51 -60.11 -28.84
N VAL A 829 -11.60 -59.68 -29.47
CA VAL A 829 -12.13 -60.31 -30.70
C VAL A 829 -11.12 -60.20 -31.86
N SER A 830 -10.55 -59.02 -32.11
CA SER A 830 -9.60 -58.81 -33.21
C SER A 830 -8.29 -59.59 -33.03
N ASN A 831 -7.94 -59.92 -31.79
CA ASN A 831 -6.69 -60.62 -31.45
C ASN A 831 -6.88 -62.13 -31.23
N MET A 832 -8.11 -62.65 -31.29
CA MET A 832 -8.43 -64.05 -30.96
C MET A 832 -7.74 -65.05 -31.89
N ASN A 833 -7.50 -64.66 -33.15
CA ASN A 833 -6.86 -65.52 -34.16
C ASN A 833 -5.33 -65.44 -34.16
N GLN A 834 -4.73 -64.55 -33.37
CA GLN A 834 -3.28 -64.32 -33.37
C GLN A 834 -2.52 -65.29 -32.45
N SER A 835 -3.15 -65.80 -31.39
CA SER A 835 -2.53 -66.77 -30.48
C SER A 835 -3.58 -67.61 -29.75
N GLN A 836 -3.21 -68.85 -29.39
CA GLN A 836 -4.07 -69.71 -28.57
C GLN A 836 -4.46 -69.04 -27.25
N LYS A 837 -3.54 -68.26 -26.65
CA LYS A 837 -3.80 -67.56 -25.38
C LYS A 837 -4.94 -66.55 -25.52
N ASN A 838 -5.01 -65.80 -26.62
CA ASN A 838 -6.08 -64.82 -26.84
C ASN A 838 -7.42 -65.52 -27.10
N PHE A 839 -7.41 -66.64 -27.81
CA PHE A 839 -8.60 -67.48 -28.00
C PHE A 839 -9.16 -68.00 -26.67
N GLU A 840 -8.29 -68.49 -25.77
CA GLU A 840 -8.71 -68.96 -24.44
C GLU A 840 -9.31 -67.85 -23.57
N ILE A 841 -8.84 -66.60 -23.70
CA ILE A 841 -9.41 -65.45 -22.98
C ILE A 841 -10.86 -65.22 -23.40
N VAL A 842 -11.13 -65.15 -24.71
CA VAL A 842 -12.49 -64.97 -25.25
C VAL A 842 -13.40 -66.14 -24.85
N SER A 843 -12.90 -67.38 -24.94
CA SER A 843 -13.61 -68.58 -24.48
C SER A 843 -13.98 -68.51 -22.99
N THR A 844 -13.07 -68.04 -22.15
CA THR A 844 -13.28 -67.89 -20.71
C THR A 844 -14.33 -66.82 -20.39
N ILE A 845 -14.31 -65.69 -21.10
CA ILE A 845 -15.29 -64.62 -20.92
C ILE A 845 -16.70 -65.11 -21.29
N ILE A 846 -16.84 -65.80 -22.43
CA ILE A 846 -18.12 -66.37 -22.87
C ILE A 846 -18.62 -67.41 -21.85
N LEU A 847 -17.75 -68.33 -21.42
CA LEU A 847 -18.11 -69.33 -20.42
C LEU A 847 -18.57 -68.69 -19.10
N LEU A 848 -17.91 -67.62 -18.66
CA LEU A 848 -18.27 -66.89 -17.45
C LEU A 848 -19.66 -66.26 -17.57
N ALA A 849 -19.94 -65.56 -18.66
CA ALA A 849 -21.24 -64.94 -18.90
C ALA A 849 -22.37 -65.97 -18.83
N HIS A 850 -22.22 -67.12 -19.48
CA HIS A 850 -23.20 -68.20 -19.42
C HIS A 850 -23.37 -68.78 -18.01
N LYS A 851 -22.31 -68.83 -17.20
CA LYS A 851 -22.40 -69.26 -15.79
C LYS A 851 -23.12 -68.26 -14.89
N LEU A 852 -23.21 -67.01 -15.31
CA LEU A 852 -23.95 -65.95 -14.65
C LEU A 852 -25.31 -65.70 -15.30
N GLU A 853 -25.76 -66.59 -16.19
CA GLU A 853 -27.04 -66.50 -16.90
C GLU A 853 -27.19 -65.22 -17.75
N MET A 854 -26.07 -64.71 -18.29
CA MET A 854 -26.02 -63.55 -19.17
C MET A 854 -25.79 -63.97 -20.63
N ASP A 855 -26.46 -63.30 -21.57
CA ASP A 855 -26.18 -63.44 -23.00
C ASP A 855 -24.89 -62.69 -23.38
N VAL A 856 -24.22 -63.11 -24.46
CA VAL A 856 -22.97 -62.48 -24.90
C VAL A 856 -23.13 -61.77 -26.25
N VAL A 857 -22.59 -60.55 -26.33
CA VAL A 857 -22.42 -59.80 -27.58
C VAL A 857 -20.94 -59.62 -27.85
N ALA A 858 -20.43 -60.15 -28.96
CA ALA A 858 -19.04 -59.92 -29.37
C ALA A 858 -18.92 -58.71 -30.31
N GLU A 859 -18.03 -57.78 -29.99
CA GLU A 859 -17.85 -56.55 -30.74
C GLU A 859 -16.70 -56.60 -31.75
N GLY A 860 -16.77 -55.74 -32.76
CA GLY A 860 -15.67 -55.53 -33.70
C GLY A 860 -15.34 -56.75 -34.56
N ILE A 861 -16.34 -57.58 -34.89
CA ILE A 861 -16.18 -58.70 -35.82
C ILE A 861 -15.92 -58.15 -37.23
N GLU A 862 -14.74 -58.42 -37.79
CA GLU A 862 -14.33 -57.93 -39.12
C GLU A 862 -14.15 -59.06 -40.13
N THR A 863 -13.98 -60.31 -39.69
CA THR A 863 -13.71 -61.47 -40.55
C THR A 863 -14.67 -62.64 -40.33
N ASP A 864 -14.95 -63.40 -41.38
CA ASP A 864 -15.75 -64.63 -41.26
C ASP A 864 -15.12 -65.66 -40.30
N THR A 865 -13.79 -65.66 -40.18
CA THR A 865 -13.06 -66.53 -39.25
C THR A 865 -13.38 -66.22 -37.79
N GLU A 866 -13.42 -64.95 -37.40
CA GLU A 866 -13.83 -64.51 -36.05
C GLU A 866 -15.29 -64.90 -35.79
N LYS A 867 -16.18 -64.63 -36.74
CA LYS A 867 -17.59 -65.00 -36.66
C LYS A 867 -17.80 -66.49 -36.43
N MET A 868 -17.12 -67.34 -37.20
CA MET A 868 -17.22 -68.79 -37.05
C MET A 868 -16.65 -69.28 -35.71
N ALA A 869 -15.56 -68.68 -35.24
CA ALA A 869 -14.96 -69.01 -33.96
C ALA A 869 -15.88 -68.65 -32.79
N LEU A 870 -16.44 -67.44 -32.78
CA LEU A 870 -17.41 -66.99 -31.77
C LEU A 870 -18.68 -67.83 -31.76
N LYS A 871 -19.20 -68.20 -32.94
CA LYS A 871 -20.34 -69.11 -33.06
C LYS A 871 -20.05 -70.49 -32.46
N LYS A 872 -18.84 -71.03 -32.65
CA LYS A 872 -18.44 -72.32 -32.05
C LYS A 872 -18.31 -72.25 -30.54
N LEU A 873 -17.93 -71.10 -30.00
CA LEU A 873 -17.86 -70.84 -28.55
C LEU A 873 -19.24 -70.65 -27.91
N GLY A 874 -20.30 -70.59 -28.72
CA GLY A 874 -21.67 -70.45 -28.25
C GLY A 874 -22.12 -69.00 -28.03
N CYS A 875 -21.36 -68.00 -28.51
CA CYS A 875 -21.74 -66.59 -28.41
C CYS A 875 -23.07 -66.33 -29.18
N GLU A 876 -24.05 -65.72 -28.49
CA GLU A 876 -25.39 -65.50 -29.01
C GLU A 876 -25.42 -64.41 -30.09
N TYR A 877 -24.76 -63.28 -29.82
CA TYR A 877 -24.87 -62.07 -30.61
C TYR A 877 -23.49 -61.55 -31.06
N GLY A 878 -23.46 -60.86 -32.18
CA GLY A 878 -22.25 -60.20 -32.65
C GLY A 878 -22.52 -58.95 -33.46
N GLN A 879 -21.61 -57.99 -33.34
CA GLN A 879 -21.61 -56.75 -34.09
C GLN A 879 -20.22 -56.42 -34.62
N GLY A 880 -20.16 -55.73 -35.76
CA GLY A 880 -18.90 -55.37 -36.38
C GLY A 880 -19.00 -55.11 -37.88
N TYR A 881 -17.91 -54.62 -38.46
CA TYR A 881 -17.87 -54.16 -39.86
C TYR A 881 -17.99 -55.29 -40.87
N LEU A 882 -17.83 -56.56 -40.47
CA LEU A 882 -18.18 -57.70 -41.31
C LEU A 882 -19.65 -57.65 -41.75
N PHE A 883 -20.54 -57.19 -40.87
CA PHE A 883 -21.97 -57.14 -41.15
C PHE A 883 -22.39 -55.79 -41.74
N ALA A 884 -22.14 -54.72 -40.99
CA ALA A 884 -22.37 -53.35 -41.41
C ALA A 884 -21.59 -52.39 -40.50
N LYS A 885 -21.23 -51.24 -41.06
CA LYS A 885 -20.81 -50.07 -40.27
C LYS A 885 -22.03 -49.46 -39.58
N PRO A 886 -21.87 -48.57 -38.59
CA PRO A 886 -22.98 -47.76 -38.08
C PRO A 886 -23.66 -47.00 -39.24
N LEU A 887 -24.98 -47.10 -39.33
CA LEU A 887 -25.77 -46.59 -40.46
C LEU A 887 -26.73 -45.46 -40.01
N PRO A 888 -26.99 -44.44 -40.83
CA PRO A 888 -28.08 -43.51 -40.59
C PRO A 888 -29.44 -44.19 -40.79
N VAL A 889 -30.51 -43.60 -40.24
CA VAL A 889 -31.89 -44.15 -40.28
C VAL A 889 -32.30 -44.64 -41.68
N ALA A 890 -32.10 -43.82 -42.72
CA ALA A 890 -32.51 -44.14 -44.08
C ALA A 890 -31.83 -45.40 -44.68
N GLU A 891 -30.64 -45.77 -44.18
CA GLU A 891 -29.96 -46.99 -44.59
C GLU A 891 -30.39 -48.20 -43.75
N VAL A 892 -30.73 -47.98 -42.47
CA VAL A 892 -31.35 -49.01 -41.62
C VAL A 892 -32.71 -49.41 -42.17
N ASP A 893 -33.53 -48.44 -42.59
CA ASP A 893 -34.86 -48.71 -43.19
C ASP A 893 -34.73 -49.62 -44.41
N LYS A 894 -33.73 -49.39 -45.26
CA LYS A 894 -33.43 -50.27 -46.42
C LYS A 894 -32.95 -51.66 -46.00
N LEU A 895 -32.23 -51.75 -44.88
CA LEU A 895 -31.75 -53.02 -44.34
C LEU A 895 -32.91 -53.85 -43.77
N LEU A 896 -33.88 -53.21 -43.13
CA LEU A 896 -35.11 -53.83 -42.62
C LEU A 896 -36.13 -54.18 -43.73
N LEU A 897 -36.05 -53.51 -44.89
CA LEU A 897 -36.92 -53.79 -46.05
C LEU A 897 -36.47 -54.96 -46.94
N ASN A 898 -35.17 -55.29 -46.97
CA ASN A 898 -34.56 -56.18 -47.98
C ASN A 898 -34.22 -57.58 -47.46
N LYS A 899 -34.85 -58.08 -46.40
CA LYS A 899 -34.60 -59.43 -45.87
C LYS A 899 -35.85 -60.22 -45.57
#